data_AF-A0A9P8FTZ6-F1
#
_entry.id   AF-A0A9P8FTZ6-F1
#
_cell.length_a   1.000
_cell.length_b   1.000
_cell.length_c   1.000
_cell.angle_alpha   90.00
_cell.angle_beta   90.00
_cell.angle_gamma   90.00
#
_symmetry.space_group_name_H-M   'P 1'
#
loop_
_entity.id
_entity.type
_entity.pdbx_description
1 polymer ?
#
loop_
_entity_poly.entity_id
_entity_poly.type
_entity_poly.pdbx_seq_one_letter_code
_entity_poly.pdbx_strand_id
1 'polypeptide(L)'
;MSSNYRFTKEECHTVHPDTLLRRMLSMTAVLPMTIVPTLQGPFETQIGKGQCGTVYTLGIGELVKKTPNSTSNIAELRCESQSHMNVLKAFYNAPEALSSKAQVPRFYTFMSPPSSHTDDEPTDERVDILSDYGYGLVSRRIFPLHDFIATALLESLVPTFSVRQRETCLSNPTNNNCLVRLYLGRRGVSRSKVWAEDMSLRNFPLHVDEMERLCLPIPAYITTMAQSLALMHWKAGIDANDVEFVLGDSIQNSTDRDGQTISVWLLDFNQCRRFSHDQAGLKQLVDGFWWNEPYYPRPSFSNPQDRVWWDTFLSKYLDASALLTDSKMPRQFIQAVEEEGGTLAIGTIGAAMALIPSFREAVTSYLGISAPGGIWRILAIFFALLSIKSLPFVWHFRVFKNLIWQFKFQPIPLAKSHLFTPVITTSHNSISECDYNFHKSNSTYFADLDVSRAAFTGALFKKSLARLNSGDLTGLPEEAKTTKASYYVALGGVGCVFRKEIPPLAKFEVWTRLLSWDEKWIYLVSHIVKRGAKKPSNYFFQSWRNGKGGKKPMKEGEDKIKSIYATSIAKYVVKKGRLTIAPEIVLRRSDLLPERPANQPAIPTQVSDTPTPEGGEKPYMSSPENLVAQVMGQLRSENMFDKKEDAKEGEMTWKEVEAKRLRGLEIAQHFDGLTALHGEWNADDNVLGEYGDFFW
;
A
#
# COMPACT_ATOMS: atom_id res chain seq x y z
N MET A 1 9.79 -16.95 45.36
CA MET A 1 10.03 -15.83 46.28
C MET A 1 10.81 -14.77 45.52
N SER A 2 10.14 -13.79 44.92
CA SER A 2 10.80 -12.65 44.30
C SER A 2 11.17 -11.69 45.44
N SER A 3 12.46 -11.52 45.74
CA SER A 3 12.87 -10.50 46.71
C SER A 3 12.62 -9.14 46.05
N ASN A 4 11.60 -8.41 46.49
CA ASN A 4 11.40 -7.02 46.07
C ASN A 4 12.63 -6.22 46.51
N TYR A 5 13.48 -5.87 45.55
CA TYR A 5 14.64 -5.03 45.83
C TYR A 5 14.15 -3.62 46.17
N ARG A 6 14.60 -3.08 47.32
CA ARG A 6 14.20 -1.76 47.83
C ARG A 6 15.37 -0.79 47.71
N PHE A 7 15.15 0.34 47.06
CA PHE A 7 16.17 1.39 46.95
C PHE A 7 16.22 2.26 48.21
N THR A 8 17.44 2.60 48.65
CA THR A 8 17.66 3.67 49.63
C THR A 8 17.93 4.99 48.90
N LYS A 9 17.67 6.15 49.53
CA LYS A 9 17.99 7.46 48.94
C LYS A 9 19.48 7.59 48.62
N GLU A 10 20.35 7.07 49.47
CA GLU A 10 21.81 7.07 49.28
C GLU A 10 22.23 6.25 48.06
N GLU A 11 21.59 5.10 47.86
CA GLU A 11 21.85 4.27 46.68
C GLU A 11 21.46 4.98 45.39
N CYS A 12 20.36 5.73 45.39
CA CYS A 12 19.91 6.50 44.22
C CYS A 12 20.90 7.59 43.79
N HIS A 13 21.73 8.11 44.70
CA HIS A 13 22.71 9.16 44.39
C HIS A 13 24.12 8.63 44.03
N THR A 14 24.43 7.38 44.40
CA THR A 14 25.78 6.81 44.28
C THR A 14 25.92 5.77 43.16
N VAL A 15 24.79 5.18 42.72
CA VAL A 15 24.77 4.17 41.67
C VAL A 15 24.82 4.82 40.28
N HIS A 16 25.61 4.22 39.37
CA HIS A 16 25.70 4.68 37.98
C HIS A 16 24.30 4.74 37.31
N PRO A 17 23.98 5.78 36.53
CA PRO A 17 22.64 6.02 35.96
C PRO A 17 22.06 4.81 35.20
N ASP A 18 22.86 4.14 34.37
CA ASP A 18 22.43 2.95 33.64
C ASP A 18 21.98 1.81 34.57
N THR A 19 22.73 1.58 35.65
CA THR A 19 22.41 0.54 36.64
C THR A 19 21.15 0.93 37.40
N LEU A 20 20.97 2.21 37.69
CA LEU A 20 19.78 2.74 38.33
C LEU A 20 18.54 2.52 37.44
N LEU A 21 18.61 2.93 36.17
CA LEU A 21 17.53 2.73 35.18
C LEU A 21 17.21 1.25 35.00
N ARG A 22 18.23 0.39 34.87
CA ARG A 22 18.06 -1.06 34.71
C ARG A 22 17.20 -1.66 35.81
N ARG A 23 17.46 -1.25 37.05
CA ARG A 23 16.83 -1.82 38.24
C ARG A 23 15.47 -1.17 38.49
N MET A 24 15.37 0.15 38.40
CA MET A 24 14.12 0.89 38.63
C MET A 24 13.06 0.56 37.57
N LEU A 25 13.43 0.54 36.29
CA LEU A 25 12.48 0.23 35.20
C LEU A 25 12.17 -1.28 35.08
N SER A 26 12.72 -2.14 35.94
CA SER A 26 12.54 -3.61 35.83
C SER A 26 11.11 -4.12 36.10
N MET A 27 10.17 -3.26 36.52
CA MET A 27 8.82 -3.60 37.01
C MET A 27 8.77 -4.49 38.26
N THR A 28 9.92 -4.84 38.84
CA THR A 28 10.02 -5.72 40.03
C THR A 28 10.62 -5.02 41.25
N ALA A 29 11.10 -3.80 41.07
CA ALA A 29 11.67 -2.99 42.15
C ALA A 29 10.61 -2.15 42.86
N VAL A 30 10.82 -1.95 44.16
CA VAL A 30 10.03 -1.03 44.97
C VAL A 30 10.84 0.24 45.18
N LEU A 31 10.32 1.35 44.66
CA LEU A 31 10.95 2.66 44.74
C LEU A 31 10.63 3.36 46.06
N PRO A 32 11.50 4.29 46.51
CA PRO A 32 11.18 5.16 47.64
C PRO A 32 9.89 5.92 47.35
N MET A 33 9.09 6.21 48.39
CA MET A 33 7.91 7.05 48.18
C MET A 33 8.32 8.41 47.64
N THR A 34 7.87 8.72 46.43
CA THR A 34 7.83 10.09 45.94
C THR A 34 6.74 10.80 46.72
N ILE A 35 7.09 11.80 47.54
CA ILE A 35 6.09 12.71 48.10
C ILE A 35 5.58 13.50 46.91
N VAL A 36 4.44 13.08 46.34
CA VAL A 36 3.71 13.91 45.38
C VAL A 36 3.49 15.22 46.11
N PRO A 37 4.05 16.35 45.64
CA PRO A 37 3.81 17.63 46.29
C PRO A 37 2.31 17.79 46.33
N THR A 38 1.74 17.86 47.54
CA THR A 38 0.35 18.28 47.71
C THR A 38 0.24 19.58 46.93
N LEU A 39 -0.47 19.57 45.80
CA LEU A 39 -0.75 20.77 45.04
C LEU A 39 -1.52 21.67 46.01
N GLN A 40 -0.81 22.62 46.64
CA GLN A 40 -1.40 23.57 47.57
C GLN A 40 -2.19 24.58 46.76
N GLY A 41 -3.46 24.27 46.51
CA GLY A 41 -4.42 25.21 45.95
C GLY A 41 -5.58 24.53 45.20
N PRO A 42 -6.75 25.17 45.10
CA PRO A 42 -7.93 24.65 44.39
C PRO A 42 -7.79 24.68 42.85
N PHE A 43 -6.58 24.87 42.31
CA PHE A 43 -6.36 25.21 40.90
C PHE A 43 -6.00 23.97 40.06
N GLU A 44 -6.79 23.71 39.03
CA GLU A 44 -6.52 22.69 38.00
C GLU A 44 -5.16 22.96 37.33
N THR A 45 -4.21 22.01 37.42
CA THR A 45 -2.88 22.14 36.78
C THR A 45 -2.83 21.33 35.50
N GLN A 46 -2.44 21.97 34.38
CA GLN A 46 -2.27 21.29 33.11
C GLN A 46 -1.04 20.35 33.12
N ILE A 47 -1.28 19.07 32.95
CA ILE A 47 -0.23 18.02 32.96
C ILE A 47 0.01 17.38 31.59
N GLY A 48 -0.87 17.62 30.62
CA GLY A 48 -0.70 17.14 29.25
C GLY A 48 -1.60 17.86 28.27
N LYS A 49 -1.23 17.88 26.98
CA LYS A 49 -2.06 18.37 25.89
C LYS A 49 -1.79 17.54 24.65
N GLY A 50 -2.80 16.85 24.16
CA GLY A 50 -2.79 16.10 22.91
C GLY A 50 -3.55 16.84 21.82
N GLN A 51 -3.82 16.17 20.70
CA GLN A 51 -4.61 16.72 19.60
C GLN A 51 -6.08 16.92 19.99
N CYS A 52 -6.67 15.93 20.67
CA CYS A 52 -8.10 15.92 20.99
C CYS A 52 -8.45 16.62 22.31
N GLY A 53 -7.51 16.73 23.25
CA GLY A 53 -7.80 17.32 24.55
C GLY A 53 -6.61 17.70 25.39
N THR A 54 -6.88 18.52 26.40
CA THR A 54 -5.93 18.96 27.41
C THR A 54 -6.26 18.27 28.74
N VAL A 55 -5.23 17.78 29.44
CA VAL A 55 -5.35 17.00 30.67
C VAL A 55 -4.97 17.87 31.86
N TYR A 56 -5.89 17.97 32.81
CA TYR A 56 -5.74 18.73 34.06
C TYR A 56 -5.81 17.80 35.27
N THR A 57 -5.08 18.11 36.33
CA THR A 57 -5.25 17.44 37.64
C THR A 57 -6.50 17.94 38.33
N LEU A 58 -7.22 17.04 39.02
CA LEU A 58 -8.34 17.35 39.89
C LEU A 58 -8.02 17.05 41.36
N GLY A 59 -8.54 17.88 42.27
CA GLY A 59 -8.42 17.72 43.72
C GLY A 59 -6.96 17.70 44.18
N ILE A 60 -6.62 16.74 45.05
CA ILE A 60 -5.25 16.53 45.57
C ILE A 60 -4.27 15.94 44.53
N GLY A 61 -4.68 15.81 43.26
CA GLY A 61 -3.82 15.38 42.16
C GLY A 61 -3.84 13.87 41.85
N GLU A 62 -4.77 13.12 42.44
CA GLU A 62 -4.98 11.67 42.18
C GLU A 62 -5.85 11.38 40.94
N LEU A 63 -6.66 12.36 40.55
CA LEU A 63 -7.56 12.27 39.41
C LEU A 63 -7.12 13.24 38.32
N VAL A 64 -7.47 12.91 37.08
CA VAL A 64 -7.27 13.77 35.93
C VAL A 64 -8.58 13.96 35.17
N LYS A 65 -8.74 15.16 34.63
CA LYS A 65 -9.83 15.55 33.73
C LYS A 65 -9.22 15.88 32.38
N LYS A 66 -9.58 15.11 31.34
CA LYS A 66 -9.27 15.46 29.95
C LYS A 66 -10.44 16.27 29.40
N THR A 67 -10.20 17.53 29.03
CA THR A 67 -11.17 18.41 28.39
C THR A 67 -10.89 18.50 26.89
N PRO A 68 -11.91 18.66 26.04
CA PRO A 68 -11.70 18.78 24.61
C PRO A 68 -11.01 20.10 24.27
N ASN A 69 -10.09 20.10 23.30
CA ASN A 69 -9.40 21.33 22.88
C ASN A 69 -10.31 22.28 22.07
N SER A 70 -11.33 21.74 21.43
CA SER A 70 -12.32 22.48 20.63
C SER A 70 -13.65 21.73 20.57
N THR A 71 -14.70 22.38 20.08
CA THR A 71 -16.03 21.77 19.93
C THR A 71 -16.04 20.54 19.02
N SER A 72 -15.19 20.53 17.98
CA SER A 72 -15.06 19.37 17.08
C SER A 72 -14.47 18.14 17.77
N ASN A 73 -13.72 18.32 18.88
CA ASN A 73 -13.13 17.22 19.65
C ASN A 73 -14.09 16.60 20.68
N ILE A 74 -15.30 17.13 20.89
CA ILE A 74 -16.25 16.60 21.88
C ILE A 74 -16.67 15.16 21.51
N ALA A 75 -16.96 14.92 20.23
CA ALA A 75 -17.35 13.59 19.75
C ALA A 75 -16.21 12.58 19.92
N GLU A 76 -14.97 13.01 19.66
CA GLU A 76 -13.77 12.20 19.82
C GLU A 76 -13.51 11.86 21.30
N LEU A 77 -13.61 12.84 22.20
CA LEU A 77 -13.46 12.61 23.65
C LEU A 77 -14.57 11.68 24.21
N ARG A 78 -15.79 11.76 23.65
CA ARG A 78 -16.88 10.84 23.99
C ARG A 78 -16.59 9.42 23.49
N CYS A 79 -16.02 9.28 22.29
CA CYS A 79 -15.57 8.01 21.76
C CYS A 79 -14.46 7.41 22.65
N GLU A 80 -13.49 8.22 23.05
CA GLU A 80 -12.41 7.84 23.97
C GLU A 80 -12.98 7.30 25.29
N SER A 81 -13.94 8.01 25.90
CA SER A 81 -14.62 7.58 27.13
C SER A 81 -15.26 6.18 26.99
N GLN A 82 -15.96 5.95 25.89
CA GLN A 82 -16.60 4.67 25.63
C GLN A 82 -15.58 3.54 25.41
N SER A 83 -14.51 3.82 24.64
CA SER A 83 -13.42 2.87 24.40
C SER A 83 -12.65 2.57 25.68
N HIS A 84 -12.32 3.58 26.49
CA HIS A 84 -11.64 3.44 27.79
C HIS A 84 -12.45 2.53 28.72
N MET A 85 -13.75 2.77 28.87
CA MET A 85 -14.62 1.92 29.69
C MET A 85 -14.68 0.48 29.18
N ASN A 86 -14.76 0.28 27.85
CA ASN A 86 -14.77 -1.05 27.24
C ASN A 86 -13.46 -1.81 27.49
N VAL A 87 -12.32 -1.13 27.34
CA VAL A 87 -10.99 -1.69 27.60
C VAL A 87 -10.83 -2.02 29.09
N LEU A 88 -11.19 -1.10 29.99
CA LEU A 88 -11.13 -1.33 31.43
C LEU A 88 -11.96 -2.56 31.83
N LYS A 89 -13.18 -2.70 31.29
CA LYS A 89 -14.02 -3.87 31.53
C LYS A 89 -13.41 -5.15 30.96
N ALA A 90 -12.83 -5.10 29.77
CA ALA A 90 -12.17 -6.26 29.16
C ALA A 90 -10.96 -6.73 29.98
N PHE A 91 -10.17 -5.79 30.52
CA PHE A 91 -8.99 -6.08 31.33
C PHE A 91 -9.39 -6.58 32.72
N TYR A 92 -10.43 -6.02 33.34
CA TYR A 92 -10.94 -6.50 34.62
C TYR A 92 -11.45 -7.95 34.53
N ASN A 93 -12.11 -8.30 33.41
CA ASN A 93 -12.66 -9.64 33.17
C ASN A 93 -11.71 -10.55 32.37
N ALA A 94 -10.41 -10.25 32.35
CA ALA A 94 -9.42 -11.06 31.66
C ALA A 94 -9.20 -12.40 32.39
N PRO A 95 -8.97 -13.52 31.68
CA PRO A 95 -8.55 -14.78 32.29
C PRO A 95 -7.32 -14.60 33.19
N GLU A 96 -7.24 -15.36 34.29
CA GLU A 96 -6.13 -15.28 35.25
C GLU A 96 -4.76 -15.53 34.58
N ALA A 97 -4.72 -16.41 33.58
CA ALA A 97 -3.52 -16.68 32.78
C ALA A 97 -2.98 -15.45 32.01
N LEU A 98 -3.79 -14.39 31.86
CA LEU A 98 -3.39 -13.08 31.31
C LEU A 98 -3.10 -12.08 32.44
N SER A 99 -2.34 -12.51 33.44
CA SER A 99 -1.99 -11.69 34.61
C SER A 99 -0.96 -10.61 34.27
N SER A 100 -0.09 -10.84 33.29
CA SER A 100 0.98 -9.92 32.87
C SER A 100 0.52 -8.78 31.94
N LYS A 101 -0.77 -8.44 31.91
CA LYS A 101 -1.32 -7.35 31.08
C LYS A 101 -0.99 -5.95 31.65
N ALA A 102 -1.06 -4.93 30.79
CA ALA A 102 -0.88 -3.54 31.20
C ALA A 102 -2.02 -3.07 32.12
N GLN A 103 -1.74 -2.02 32.88
CA GLN A 103 -2.73 -1.34 33.72
C GLN A 103 -3.55 -0.36 32.87
N VAL A 104 -4.84 -0.26 33.17
CA VAL A 104 -5.74 0.71 32.54
C VAL A 104 -6.16 1.70 33.63
N PRO A 105 -5.98 3.02 33.45
CA PRO A 105 -6.42 4.00 34.42
C PRO A 105 -7.90 3.79 34.77
N ARG A 106 -8.24 3.82 36.06
CA ARG A 106 -9.63 3.67 36.48
C ARG A 106 -10.47 4.79 35.87
N PHE A 107 -11.49 4.42 35.11
CA PHE A 107 -12.48 5.35 34.59
C PHE A 107 -13.49 5.69 35.68
N TYR A 108 -13.83 6.97 35.84
CA TYR A 108 -14.81 7.43 36.82
C TYR A 108 -16.10 7.91 36.15
N THR A 109 -16.01 8.92 35.30
CA THR A 109 -17.19 9.50 34.65
C THR A 109 -16.83 10.32 33.41
N PHE A 110 -17.82 10.52 32.55
CA PHE A 110 -17.79 11.52 31.49
C PHE A 110 -18.75 12.65 31.87
N MET A 111 -18.19 13.82 32.17
CA MET A 111 -18.94 15.03 32.50
C MET A 111 -19.57 15.60 31.22
N SER A 112 -20.75 16.21 31.34
CA SER A 112 -21.41 17.01 30.31
C SER A 112 -22.02 18.25 30.97
N PRO A 113 -22.07 19.41 30.29
CA PRO A 113 -22.74 20.59 30.81
C PRO A 113 -24.22 20.31 31.09
N PRO A 114 -24.82 20.97 32.09
CA PRO A 114 -26.27 20.96 32.27
C PRO A 114 -26.95 21.56 31.02
N SER A 115 -28.06 20.95 30.58
CA SER A 115 -28.82 21.41 29.41
C SER A 115 -29.46 22.78 29.68
N SER A 116 -28.97 23.83 29.01
CA SER A 116 -29.63 25.14 28.98
C SER A 116 -30.74 25.14 27.93
N HIS A 117 -32.00 25.01 28.36
CA HIS A 117 -33.13 25.54 27.60
C HIS A 117 -33.19 27.05 27.84
N THR A 118 -32.85 27.84 26.82
CA THR A 118 -33.50 29.11 26.47
C THR A 118 -32.96 29.55 25.11
N ASP A 119 -33.88 29.72 24.17
CA ASP A 119 -33.66 30.34 22.86
C ASP A 119 -33.11 31.76 23.02
N ASP A 120 -31.99 32.08 22.35
CA ASP A 120 -31.77 33.38 21.69
C ASP A 120 -30.43 33.40 20.91
N GLU A 121 -30.44 34.16 19.82
CA GLU A 121 -29.53 34.21 18.66
C GLU A 121 -28.05 34.59 18.88
N PRO A 122 -27.16 34.40 17.86
CA PRO A 122 -25.72 34.38 18.02
C PRO A 122 -25.04 35.74 17.83
N THR A 123 -24.15 36.10 18.77
CA THR A 123 -23.12 37.13 18.56
C THR A 123 -21.71 36.52 18.66
N ASP A 124 -20.84 37.04 17.80
CA ASP A 124 -19.60 36.47 17.26
C ASP A 124 -18.37 36.64 18.16
N GLU A 125 -18.49 36.41 19.48
CA GLU A 125 -17.39 36.60 20.45
C GLU A 125 -17.09 35.36 21.34
N ARG A 126 -17.51 34.16 20.93
CA ARG A 126 -17.36 32.92 21.72
C ARG A 126 -16.06 32.13 21.47
N VAL A 127 -14.92 32.78 21.27
CA VAL A 127 -13.64 32.06 21.15
C VAL A 127 -12.98 31.80 22.52
N ASP A 128 -13.25 32.63 23.54
CA ASP A 128 -12.61 32.51 24.87
C ASP A 128 -13.48 31.86 25.98
N ILE A 129 -14.70 31.41 25.68
CA ILE A 129 -15.66 30.89 26.68
C ILE A 129 -15.68 29.34 26.72
N LEU A 130 -14.92 28.65 25.85
CA LEU A 130 -15.08 27.21 25.62
C LEU A 130 -14.40 26.29 26.66
N SER A 131 -13.47 26.77 27.50
CA SER A 131 -12.85 25.96 28.55
C SER A 131 -13.80 25.61 29.70
N ASP A 132 -14.90 26.35 29.86
CA ASP A 132 -15.88 26.19 30.94
C ASP A 132 -17.11 25.33 30.55
N TYR A 133 -17.22 24.88 29.29
CA TYR A 133 -18.29 23.97 28.89
C TYR A 133 -17.97 22.54 29.34
N GLY A 134 -18.19 22.26 30.63
CA GLY A 134 -18.48 21.02 31.39
C GLY A 134 -18.27 19.60 30.82
N TYR A 135 -17.73 19.40 29.62
CA TYR A 135 -17.39 18.12 29.03
C TYR A 135 -15.99 17.72 29.47
N GLY A 136 -15.88 16.54 30.07
CA GLY A 136 -14.59 16.07 30.56
C GLY A 136 -14.59 14.58 30.84
N LEU A 137 -13.54 13.89 30.42
CA LEU A 137 -13.30 12.50 30.80
C LEU A 137 -12.50 12.50 32.10
N VAL A 138 -13.07 11.94 33.16
CA VAL A 138 -12.41 11.82 34.47
C VAL A 138 -11.90 10.40 34.68
N SER A 139 -10.60 10.28 34.91
CA SER A 139 -9.93 9.00 35.20
C SER A 139 -8.88 9.14 36.29
N ARG A 140 -8.40 8.01 36.82
CA ARG A 140 -7.26 7.99 37.76
C ARG A 140 -6.01 8.47 37.04
N ARG A 141 -5.19 9.28 37.72
CA ARG A 141 -3.90 9.73 37.20
C ARG A 141 -2.94 8.55 37.08
N ILE A 142 -2.22 8.48 35.95
CA ILE A 142 -0.96 7.73 35.87
C ILE A 142 0.10 8.61 36.52
N PHE A 143 0.67 8.16 37.63
CA PHE A 143 1.64 8.96 38.37
C PHE A 143 2.96 9.03 37.62
N PRO A 144 3.64 10.19 37.65
CA PRO A 144 4.94 10.31 37.01
C PRO A 144 5.97 9.42 37.71
N LEU A 145 6.96 9.01 36.93
CA LEU A 145 8.13 8.29 37.43
C LEU A 145 8.92 9.19 38.38
N HIS A 146 9.53 8.56 39.40
CA HIS A 146 10.31 9.25 40.42
C HIS A 146 11.45 10.10 39.81
N ASP A 147 11.73 11.26 40.41
CA ASP A 147 12.78 12.21 39.99
C ASP A 147 14.15 11.58 39.70
N PHE A 148 14.56 10.54 40.43
CA PHE A 148 15.81 9.82 40.16
C PHE A 148 15.85 9.17 38.77
N ILE A 149 14.71 8.72 38.27
CA ILE A 149 14.58 8.17 36.93
C ILE A 149 14.70 9.28 35.90
N ALA A 150 14.02 10.43 36.12
CA ALA A 150 14.14 11.59 35.26
C ALA A 150 15.59 12.07 35.11
N THR A 151 16.32 12.19 36.23
CA THR A 151 17.75 12.52 36.23
C THR A 151 18.57 11.47 35.49
N ALA A 152 18.39 10.19 35.82
CA ALA A 152 19.18 9.12 35.21
C ALA A 152 18.91 8.94 33.71
N LEU A 153 17.69 9.22 33.23
CA LEU A 153 17.36 9.24 31.79
C LEU A 153 18.19 10.30 31.06
N LEU A 154 18.29 11.51 31.60
CA LEU A 154 19.07 12.59 31.00
C LEU A 154 20.58 12.29 31.03
N GLU A 155 21.09 11.69 32.10
CA GLU A 155 22.50 11.34 32.21
C GLU A 155 22.89 10.18 31.29
N SER A 156 22.05 9.16 31.21
CA SER A 156 22.34 7.93 30.46
C SER A 156 22.01 8.03 28.97
N LEU A 157 20.86 8.63 28.62
CA LEU A 157 20.34 8.63 27.25
C LEU A 157 20.52 9.98 26.54
N VAL A 158 20.87 11.04 27.27
CA VAL A 158 21.19 12.35 26.71
C VAL A 158 22.57 12.84 27.21
N PRO A 159 23.64 12.07 26.97
CA PRO A 159 24.95 12.36 27.53
C PRO A 159 25.56 13.67 27.00
N THR A 160 25.05 14.18 25.88
CA THR A 160 25.46 15.45 25.27
C THR A 160 25.08 16.68 26.09
N PHE A 161 24.13 16.59 27.02
CA PHE A 161 23.77 17.72 27.87
C PHE A 161 24.84 18.00 28.92
N SER A 162 25.22 19.27 29.04
CA SER A 162 25.99 19.76 30.18
C SER A 162 25.15 19.68 31.47
N VAL A 163 25.81 19.77 32.63
CA VAL A 163 25.14 19.80 33.95
C VAL A 163 24.05 20.89 33.99
N ARG A 164 24.38 22.10 33.54
CA ARG A 164 23.44 23.23 33.50
C ARG A 164 22.22 22.97 32.59
N GLN A 165 22.42 22.30 31.45
CA GLN A 165 21.31 21.94 30.56
C GLN A 165 20.39 20.88 31.18
N ARG A 166 20.93 19.92 31.91
CA ARG A 166 20.11 18.95 32.67
C ARG A 166 19.31 19.66 33.76
N GLU A 167 19.91 20.58 34.50
CA GLU A 167 19.22 21.41 35.50
C GLU A 167 18.12 22.28 34.89
N THR A 168 18.35 22.90 33.73
CA THR A 168 17.31 23.64 32.98
C THR A 168 16.15 22.72 32.60
N CYS A 169 16.44 21.50 32.12
CA CYS A 169 15.41 20.53 31.75
C CYS A 169 14.59 20.07 32.98
N LEU A 170 15.25 19.75 34.10
CA LEU A 170 14.61 19.28 35.32
C LEU A 170 13.84 20.39 36.05
N SER A 171 14.25 21.66 35.92
CA SER A 171 13.55 22.79 36.53
C SER A 171 12.30 23.22 35.77
N ASN A 172 12.11 22.75 34.54
CA ASN A 172 10.89 23.01 33.77
C ASN A 172 9.69 22.30 34.43
N PRO A 173 8.66 23.01 34.92
CA PRO A 173 7.53 22.40 35.63
C PRO A 173 6.76 21.37 34.81
N THR A 174 6.83 21.45 33.48
CA THR A 174 6.22 20.44 32.61
C THR A 174 6.87 19.07 32.80
N ASN A 175 8.16 19.01 33.03
CA ASN A 175 8.93 17.78 33.17
C ASN A 175 8.73 17.05 34.50
N ASN A 176 8.05 17.67 35.47
CA ASN A 176 7.57 17.02 36.70
C ASN A 176 6.55 15.89 36.44
N ASN A 177 6.05 15.78 35.21
CA ASN A 177 5.11 14.74 34.78
C ASN A 177 5.81 13.67 33.94
N CYS A 178 6.96 13.19 34.41
CA CYS A 178 7.79 12.25 33.67
C CYS A 178 7.10 10.91 33.47
N LEU A 179 6.91 10.51 32.21
CA LEU A 179 6.43 9.17 31.82
C LEU A 179 7.36 8.66 30.71
N VAL A 180 7.59 7.36 30.64
CA VAL A 180 8.45 6.78 29.60
C VAL A 180 7.61 5.99 28.60
N ARG A 181 7.61 6.37 27.33
CA ARG A 181 6.85 5.72 26.26
C ARG A 181 7.68 4.63 25.59
N LEU A 182 7.14 3.41 25.51
CA LEU A 182 7.87 2.24 25.03
C LEU A 182 7.76 2.07 23.51
N TYR A 183 8.92 2.03 22.82
CA TYR A 183 9.01 1.77 21.38
C TYR A 183 9.85 0.53 21.11
N LEU A 184 9.20 -0.64 21.02
CA LEU A 184 9.89 -1.90 20.73
C LEU A 184 10.10 -2.14 19.22
N GLY A 185 9.47 -1.35 18.36
CA GLY A 185 9.54 -1.47 16.90
C GLY A 185 10.44 -0.43 16.21
N ARG A 186 11.21 0.37 16.95
CA ARG A 186 12.04 1.46 16.42
C ARG A 186 13.41 1.50 17.11
N ARG A 187 14.46 1.74 16.32
CA ARG A 187 15.88 1.85 16.74
C ARG A 187 16.52 3.13 16.20
N GLY A 188 17.66 3.53 16.76
CA GLY A 188 18.62 4.42 16.10
C GLY A 188 18.22 5.89 16.02
N VAL A 189 17.42 6.37 16.98
CA VAL A 189 17.03 7.79 17.03
C VAL A 189 18.15 8.59 17.71
N SER A 190 18.88 9.39 16.91
CA SER A 190 19.89 10.29 17.47
C SER A 190 19.23 11.42 18.24
N ARG A 191 19.63 11.59 19.51
CA ARG A 191 19.22 12.70 20.37
C ARG A 191 20.19 13.89 20.33
N SER A 192 21.20 13.84 19.47
CA SER A 192 22.30 14.82 19.43
C SER A 192 21.91 16.24 18.97
N LYS A 193 20.66 16.44 18.52
CA LYS A 193 20.15 17.71 17.98
C LYS A 193 19.01 18.32 18.80
N VAL A 194 18.68 17.73 19.95
CA VAL A 194 17.61 18.24 20.82
C VAL A 194 18.18 19.29 21.75
N TRP A 195 17.55 20.47 21.84
CA TRP A 195 17.92 21.52 22.78
C TRP A 195 17.31 21.23 24.17
N ALA A 196 17.93 21.74 25.23
CA ALA A 196 17.50 21.42 26.60
C ALA A 196 16.13 22.03 26.92
N GLU A 197 15.83 23.18 26.32
CA GLU A 197 14.58 23.92 26.43
C GLU A 197 13.40 23.18 25.77
N ASP A 198 13.69 22.40 24.72
CA ASP A 198 12.70 21.63 23.95
C ASP A 198 12.55 20.18 24.45
N MET A 199 13.35 19.75 25.43
CA MET A 199 13.33 18.39 25.96
C MET A 199 12.11 18.20 26.86
N SER A 200 11.21 17.31 26.43
CA SER A 200 10.07 16.85 27.23
C SER A 200 10.36 15.49 27.88
N LEU A 201 10.26 15.44 29.21
CA LEU A 201 10.18 14.20 29.99
C LEU A 201 8.74 13.67 30.09
N ARG A 202 7.74 14.46 29.69
CA ARG A 202 6.36 13.98 29.48
C ARG A 202 6.37 13.04 28.27
N ASN A 203 6.11 11.75 28.49
CA ASN A 203 6.17 10.71 27.46
C ASN A 203 7.54 10.59 26.78
N PHE A 204 8.62 10.64 27.57
CA PHE A 204 9.98 10.42 27.11
C PHE A 204 10.06 9.12 26.28
N PRO A 205 10.39 9.19 24.97
CA PRO A 205 10.40 8.01 24.12
C PRO A 205 11.59 7.12 24.52
N LEU A 206 11.39 5.82 24.66
CA LEU A 206 12.45 4.85 24.94
C LEU A 206 12.43 3.77 23.86
N HIS A 207 13.52 3.67 23.09
CA HIS A 207 13.65 2.79 21.93
C HIS A 207 14.30 1.45 22.27
N VAL A 208 14.03 0.41 21.49
CA VAL A 208 14.46 -0.97 21.81
C VAL A 208 15.97 -1.12 21.95
N ASP A 209 16.77 -0.38 21.19
CA ASP A 209 18.24 -0.37 21.30
C ASP A 209 18.72 0.31 22.59
N GLU A 210 18.05 1.36 23.05
CA GLU A 210 18.29 1.98 24.35
C GLU A 210 17.94 1.00 25.49
N MET A 211 16.84 0.26 25.35
CA MET A 211 16.44 -0.78 26.31
C MET A 211 17.44 -1.93 26.38
N GLU A 212 17.97 -2.37 25.23
CA GLU A 212 19.00 -3.42 25.15
C GLU A 212 20.29 -2.97 25.82
N ARG A 213 20.75 -1.75 25.52
CA ARG A 213 21.94 -1.16 26.14
C ARG A 213 21.82 -1.09 27.66
N LEU A 214 20.65 -0.70 28.14
CA LEU A 214 20.32 -0.65 29.58
C LEU A 214 20.00 -2.02 30.19
N CYS A 215 19.98 -3.09 29.41
CA CYS A 215 19.61 -4.44 29.84
C CYS A 215 18.24 -4.49 30.56
N LEU A 216 17.25 -3.77 30.03
CA LEU A 216 15.87 -3.76 30.54
C LEU A 216 15.14 -5.08 30.24
N PRO A 217 14.06 -5.42 30.97
CA PRO A 217 13.34 -6.68 30.79
C PRO A 217 12.41 -6.64 29.57
N ILE A 218 12.98 -6.49 28.37
CA ILE A 218 12.26 -6.43 27.09
C ILE A 218 11.25 -7.58 26.93
N PRO A 219 11.56 -8.86 27.27
CA PRO A 219 10.58 -9.95 27.18
C PRO A 219 9.33 -9.74 28.05
N ALA A 220 9.46 -9.10 29.21
CA ALA A 220 8.32 -8.79 30.08
C ALA A 220 7.45 -7.69 29.46
N TYR A 221 8.07 -6.64 28.89
CA TYR A 221 7.35 -5.60 28.15
C TYR A 221 6.61 -6.19 26.94
N ILE A 222 7.27 -7.03 26.14
CA ILE A 222 6.67 -7.71 24.99
C ILE A 222 5.46 -8.54 25.42
N THR A 223 5.61 -9.34 26.48
CA THR A 223 4.51 -10.15 27.02
C THR A 223 3.34 -9.26 27.43
N THR A 224 3.62 -8.16 28.12
CA THR A 224 2.63 -7.18 28.58
C THR A 224 1.87 -6.55 27.43
N MET A 225 2.59 -6.09 26.40
CA MET A 225 2.01 -5.46 25.22
C MET A 225 1.20 -6.46 24.37
N ALA A 226 1.71 -7.68 24.20
CA ALA A 226 1.03 -8.74 23.45
C ALA A 226 -0.29 -9.18 24.10
N GLN A 227 -0.30 -9.43 25.42
CA GLN A 227 -1.52 -9.77 26.14
C GLN A 227 -2.54 -8.63 26.11
N SER A 228 -2.06 -7.38 26.26
CA SER A 228 -2.92 -6.19 26.23
C SER A 228 -3.56 -6.00 24.85
N LEU A 229 -2.79 -6.16 23.77
CA LEU A 229 -3.32 -6.07 22.40
C LEU A 229 -4.34 -7.18 22.11
N ALA A 230 -4.07 -8.42 22.54
CA ALA A 230 -5.01 -9.52 22.39
C ALA A 230 -6.33 -9.26 23.14
N LEU A 231 -6.28 -8.70 24.35
CA LEU A 231 -7.47 -8.28 25.09
C LEU A 231 -8.23 -7.16 24.37
N MET A 232 -7.54 -6.17 23.82
CA MET A 232 -8.18 -5.10 23.05
C MET A 232 -8.87 -5.64 21.78
N HIS A 233 -8.19 -6.49 21.01
CA HIS A 233 -8.77 -7.10 19.80
C HIS A 233 -9.93 -8.03 20.13
N TRP A 234 -9.74 -9.01 21.00
CA TRP A 234 -10.64 -10.16 21.10
C TRP A 234 -11.63 -10.09 22.25
N LYS A 235 -11.36 -9.28 23.28
CA LYS A 235 -12.26 -9.10 24.42
C LYS A 235 -12.96 -7.74 24.40
N ALA A 236 -12.22 -6.67 24.13
CA ALA A 236 -12.81 -5.33 23.97
C ALA A 236 -13.41 -5.14 22.58
N GLY A 237 -12.93 -5.86 21.56
CA GLY A 237 -13.47 -5.82 20.19
C GLY A 237 -13.09 -4.55 19.42
N ILE A 238 -11.92 -3.97 19.71
CA ILE A 238 -11.40 -2.75 19.08
C ILE A 238 -10.06 -2.99 18.39
N ASP A 239 -9.73 -2.13 17.44
CA ASP A 239 -8.48 -2.19 16.65
C ASP A 239 -7.22 -1.68 17.38
N ALA A 240 -7.38 -1.07 18.55
CA ALA A 240 -6.29 -0.47 19.33
C ALA A 240 -5.46 0.56 18.53
N ASN A 241 -6.09 1.25 17.58
CA ASN A 241 -5.46 2.33 16.84
C ASN A 241 -5.11 3.49 17.79
N ASP A 242 -3.88 3.96 17.69
CA ASP A 242 -3.19 5.01 18.45
C ASP A 242 -3.09 4.79 19.98
N VAL A 243 -3.30 3.56 20.47
CA VAL A 243 -3.13 3.27 21.91
C VAL A 243 -1.67 3.31 22.32
N GLU A 244 -1.35 4.12 23.33
CA GLU A 244 0.01 4.32 23.80
C GLU A 244 0.34 3.42 25.01
N PHE A 245 1.59 2.95 25.06
CA PHE A 245 2.14 2.19 26.18
C PHE A 245 3.21 3.00 26.90
N VAL A 246 2.96 3.31 28.17
CA VAL A 246 3.88 4.11 28.99
C VAL A 246 4.23 3.43 30.30
N LEU A 247 5.47 3.60 30.76
CA LEU A 247 5.86 3.31 32.13
C LEU A 247 5.49 4.51 33.00
N GLY A 248 4.77 4.21 34.07
CA GLY A 248 4.37 5.17 35.09
C GLY A 248 4.29 4.50 36.45
N ASP A 249 4.25 5.32 37.48
CA ASP A 249 4.16 4.85 38.86
C ASP A 249 2.74 4.36 39.19
N SER A 250 2.66 3.31 40.00
CA SER A 250 1.42 2.71 40.50
C SER A 250 1.39 2.78 42.02
N ILE A 251 0.49 3.61 42.56
CA ILE A 251 0.17 3.61 43.99
C ILE A 251 -0.68 2.37 44.29
N GLN A 252 -0.13 1.38 44.99
CA GLN A 252 -0.90 0.28 45.57
C GLN A 252 -1.84 0.82 46.66
N ASN A 253 -3.11 0.41 46.62
CA ASN A 253 -4.08 0.76 47.65
C ASN A 253 -3.86 -0.10 48.91
N SER A 254 -3.79 0.59 50.06
CA SER A 254 -4.08 0.17 51.44
C SER A 254 -3.12 -0.78 52.19
N THR A 255 -2.66 -0.25 53.34
CA THR A 255 -2.00 -0.84 54.53
C THR A 255 -0.48 -0.99 54.57
N ASP A 256 0.21 -1.26 53.47
CA ASP A 256 1.69 -1.24 53.45
C ASP A 256 2.22 0.09 52.89
N ARG A 257 2.75 0.95 53.76
CA ARG A 257 3.39 2.22 53.38
C ARG A 257 4.83 2.04 52.87
N ASP A 258 5.12 0.93 52.20
CA ASP A 258 6.51 0.48 52.00
C ASP A 258 7.12 0.70 50.61
N GLY A 259 6.39 1.28 49.65
CA GLY A 259 6.96 1.90 48.45
C GLY A 259 6.11 1.82 47.18
N GLN A 260 6.66 2.32 46.08
CA GLN A 260 5.99 2.50 44.78
C GLN A 260 6.49 1.49 43.75
N THR A 261 5.63 0.98 42.86
CA THR A 261 6.01 0.02 41.80
C THR A 261 5.72 0.59 40.42
N ILE A 262 6.65 0.40 39.48
CA ILE A 262 6.46 0.81 38.08
C ILE A 262 5.64 -0.22 37.33
N SER A 263 4.65 0.25 36.58
CA SER A 263 3.81 -0.58 35.71
C SER A 263 3.77 -0.02 34.30
N VAL A 264 3.45 -0.88 33.33
CA VAL A 264 3.05 -0.44 31.99
C VAL A 264 1.59 -0.04 32.03
N TRP A 265 1.27 1.16 31.56
CA TRP A 265 -0.06 1.73 31.48
C TRP A 265 -0.49 1.97 30.04
N LEU A 266 -1.79 1.85 29.79
CA LEU A 266 -2.42 2.23 28.52
C LEU A 266 -3.05 3.62 28.63
N LEU A 267 -2.90 4.42 27.58
CA LEU A 267 -3.58 5.70 27.43
C LEU A 267 -3.82 6.04 25.94
N ASP A 268 -4.63 7.09 25.72
CA ASP A 268 -5.13 7.55 24.41
C ASP A 268 -5.97 6.51 23.65
N PHE A 269 -7.28 6.49 23.93
CA PHE A 269 -8.24 5.60 23.26
C PHE A 269 -9.12 6.34 22.23
N ASN A 270 -8.73 7.54 21.82
CA ASN A 270 -9.51 8.45 20.97
C ASN A 270 -9.70 7.92 19.53
N GLN A 271 -8.70 7.20 19.00
CA GLN A 271 -8.74 6.66 17.63
C GLN A 271 -9.23 5.20 17.53
N CYS A 272 -9.51 4.56 18.67
CA CYS A 272 -9.95 3.17 18.72
C CYS A 272 -11.33 2.99 18.08
N ARG A 273 -11.47 2.00 17.20
CA ARG A 273 -12.74 1.65 16.55
C ARG A 273 -13.06 0.18 16.72
N ARG A 274 -14.36 -0.13 16.73
CA ARG A 274 -14.85 -1.51 16.60
C ARG A 274 -14.50 -2.04 15.22
N PHE A 275 -14.27 -3.35 15.10
CA PHE A 275 -14.01 -4.01 13.82
C PHE A 275 -14.96 -5.21 13.62
N SER A 276 -15.20 -5.55 12.35
CA SER A 276 -16.01 -6.71 11.95
C SER A 276 -15.20 -8.01 11.93
N HIS A 277 -15.85 -9.15 12.13
CA HIS A 277 -15.17 -10.46 12.12
C HIS A 277 -15.05 -11.02 10.69
N ASP A 278 -14.62 -10.18 9.75
CA ASP A 278 -14.43 -10.50 8.34
C ASP A 278 -13.09 -9.96 7.79
N GLN A 279 -12.90 -10.02 6.48
CA GLN A 279 -11.67 -9.56 5.84
C GLN A 279 -11.46 -8.04 5.98
N ALA A 280 -12.53 -7.25 6.09
CA ALA A 280 -12.43 -5.80 6.26
C ALA A 280 -11.94 -5.46 7.67
N GLY A 281 -12.50 -6.12 8.69
CA GLY A 281 -12.01 -5.95 10.06
C GLY A 281 -10.60 -6.50 10.26
N LEU A 282 -10.25 -7.62 9.62
CA LEU A 282 -8.86 -8.10 9.60
C LEU A 282 -7.91 -7.03 9.03
N LYS A 283 -8.28 -6.38 7.91
CA LYS A 283 -7.49 -5.29 7.34
C LYS A 283 -7.38 -4.12 8.31
N GLN A 284 -8.47 -3.74 8.98
CA GLN A 284 -8.46 -2.66 9.98
C GLN A 284 -7.49 -2.94 11.13
N LEU A 285 -7.43 -4.18 11.64
CA LEU A 285 -6.46 -4.57 12.67
C LEU A 285 -5.00 -4.43 12.18
N VAL A 286 -4.74 -4.88 10.95
CA VAL A 286 -3.41 -4.81 10.33
C VAL A 286 -3.00 -3.35 10.08
N ASP A 287 -3.92 -2.53 9.57
CA ASP A 287 -3.73 -1.10 9.37
C ASP A 287 -3.44 -0.42 10.72
N GLY A 288 -4.22 -0.70 11.77
CA GLY A 288 -3.98 -0.18 13.11
C GLY A 288 -2.59 -0.57 13.67
N PHE A 289 -2.12 -1.79 13.41
CA PHE A 289 -0.77 -2.18 13.80
C PHE A 289 0.33 -1.38 13.07
N TRP A 290 0.16 -1.09 11.77
CA TRP A 290 1.18 -0.43 10.95
C TRP A 290 1.13 1.09 10.96
N TRP A 291 -0.07 1.68 11.06
CA TRP A 291 -0.27 3.12 11.12
C TRP A 291 -0.01 3.69 12.51
N ASN A 292 -0.14 2.87 13.55
CA ASN A 292 0.36 3.24 14.86
C ASN A 292 1.86 3.51 14.79
N GLU A 293 2.28 4.46 15.62
CA GLU A 293 3.65 4.57 16.04
C GLU A 293 4.20 3.17 16.45
N PRO A 294 5.48 2.88 16.19
CA PRO A 294 6.05 1.52 16.27
C PRO A 294 6.29 1.06 17.72
N TYR A 295 5.21 0.96 18.50
CA TYR A 295 5.19 0.48 19.87
C TYR A 295 5.56 -1.00 19.96
N TYR A 296 4.98 -1.82 19.09
CA TYR A 296 5.21 -3.26 19.06
C TYR A 296 6.49 -3.63 18.29
N PRO A 297 7.16 -4.74 18.64
CA PRO A 297 8.22 -5.29 17.80
C PRO A 297 7.76 -5.45 16.35
N ARG A 298 8.65 -5.21 15.39
CA ARG A 298 8.34 -5.32 13.96
C ARG A 298 8.97 -6.60 13.39
N PRO A 299 8.34 -7.25 12.39
CA PRO A 299 8.89 -8.43 11.70
C PRO A 299 10.13 -8.14 10.82
N SER A 300 10.82 -7.00 11.01
CA SER A 300 11.94 -6.55 10.16
C SER A 300 13.17 -7.46 10.29
N PHE A 301 13.92 -7.59 9.18
CA PHE A 301 15.05 -8.51 9.04
C PHE A 301 16.43 -7.84 9.14
N SER A 302 16.50 -6.53 9.39
CA SER A 302 17.78 -5.81 9.38
C SER A 302 18.66 -6.12 10.61
N ASN A 303 18.06 -6.43 11.76
CA ASN A 303 18.77 -6.81 12.98
C ASN A 303 18.26 -8.18 13.49
N PRO A 304 19.14 -9.18 13.71
CA PRO A 304 18.73 -10.49 14.22
C PRO A 304 17.95 -10.43 15.55
N GLN A 305 18.26 -9.46 16.41
CA GLN A 305 17.61 -9.33 17.71
C GLN A 305 16.14 -8.88 17.58
N ASP A 306 15.81 -8.08 16.56
CA ASP A 306 14.42 -7.69 16.29
C ASP A 306 13.56 -8.89 15.90
N ARG A 307 14.16 -9.87 15.21
CA ARG A 307 13.48 -11.14 14.91
C ARG A 307 13.12 -11.89 16.19
N VAL A 308 14.03 -11.93 17.16
CA VAL A 308 13.78 -12.57 18.47
C VAL A 308 12.63 -11.87 19.20
N TRP A 309 12.62 -10.53 19.20
CA TRP A 309 11.55 -9.75 19.81
C TRP A 309 10.21 -9.93 19.10
N TRP A 310 10.20 -9.98 17.77
CA TRP A 310 9.00 -10.28 16.99
C TRP A 310 8.47 -11.69 17.26
N ASP A 311 9.33 -12.72 17.23
CA ASP A 311 8.92 -14.10 17.47
C ASP A 311 8.37 -14.28 18.89
N THR A 312 8.95 -13.57 19.87
CA THR A 312 8.44 -13.51 21.24
C THR A 312 7.06 -12.85 21.29
N PHE A 313 6.87 -11.70 20.64
CA PHE A 313 5.59 -10.99 20.58
C PHE A 313 4.51 -11.84 19.92
N LEU A 314 4.81 -12.43 18.76
CA LEU A 314 3.94 -13.32 18.01
C LEU A 314 3.46 -14.47 18.89
N SER A 315 4.40 -15.17 19.56
CA SER A 315 4.06 -16.28 20.45
C SER A 315 3.13 -15.83 21.56
N LYS A 316 3.48 -14.76 22.29
CA LYS A 316 2.66 -14.28 23.42
C LYS A 316 1.30 -13.75 23.00
N TYR A 317 1.23 -13.12 21.83
CA TYR A 317 -0.02 -12.63 21.27
C TYR A 317 -0.95 -13.77 20.88
N LEU A 318 -0.44 -14.81 20.21
CA LEU A 318 -1.23 -15.97 19.81
C LEU A 318 -1.66 -16.83 21.02
N ASP A 319 -0.77 -17.03 21.99
CA ASP A 319 -1.10 -17.71 23.26
C ASP A 319 -2.25 -16.97 23.98
N ALA A 320 -2.14 -15.64 24.09
CA ALA A 320 -3.18 -14.84 24.71
C ALA A 320 -4.49 -14.86 23.91
N SER A 321 -4.41 -14.79 22.58
CA SER A 321 -5.58 -14.83 21.71
C SER A 321 -6.33 -16.16 21.79
N ALA A 322 -5.62 -17.28 21.94
CA ALA A 322 -6.21 -18.61 22.08
C ALA A 322 -7.04 -18.77 23.38
N LEU A 323 -6.78 -17.95 24.40
CA LEU A 323 -7.59 -17.90 25.62
C LEU A 323 -8.85 -17.03 25.48
N LEU A 324 -8.95 -16.24 24.41
CA LEU A 324 -9.99 -15.22 24.24
C LEU A 324 -10.94 -15.53 23.08
N THR A 325 -10.50 -16.27 22.07
CA THR A 325 -11.32 -16.59 20.89
C THR A 325 -10.86 -17.89 20.20
N ASP A 326 -11.83 -18.65 19.69
CA ASP A 326 -11.59 -19.81 18.81
C ASP A 326 -11.45 -19.42 17.32
N SER A 327 -11.52 -18.12 17.01
CA SER A 327 -11.40 -17.60 15.66
C SER A 327 -10.03 -17.89 15.05
N LYS A 328 -9.98 -18.06 13.73
CA LYS A 328 -8.71 -18.13 12.97
C LYS A 328 -8.09 -16.76 12.74
N MET A 329 -8.82 -15.68 13.00
CA MET A 329 -8.42 -14.31 12.73
C MET A 329 -7.12 -13.87 13.43
N PRO A 330 -6.79 -14.29 14.67
CA PRO A 330 -5.50 -13.95 15.30
C PRO A 330 -4.29 -14.42 14.50
N ARG A 331 -4.34 -15.65 13.95
CA ARG A 331 -3.26 -16.17 13.09
C ARG A 331 -3.23 -15.45 11.74
N GLN A 332 -4.39 -15.13 11.18
CA GLN A 332 -4.47 -14.36 9.93
C GLN A 332 -3.93 -12.93 10.10
N PHE A 333 -4.17 -12.30 11.26
CA PHE A 333 -3.64 -11.00 11.61
C PHE A 333 -2.11 -11.01 11.64
N ILE A 334 -1.50 -11.95 12.39
CA ILE A 334 -0.04 -12.11 12.42
C ILE A 334 0.53 -12.35 11.02
N GLN A 335 -0.08 -13.27 10.25
CA GLN A 335 0.39 -13.56 8.90
C GLN A 335 0.34 -12.31 7.99
N ALA A 336 -0.74 -11.55 8.05
CA ALA A 336 -0.90 -10.32 7.27
C ALA A 336 0.10 -9.24 7.71
N VAL A 337 0.38 -9.10 9.01
CA VAL A 337 1.41 -8.20 9.52
C VAL A 337 2.80 -8.59 8.99
N GLU A 338 3.16 -9.88 9.00
CA GLU A 338 4.44 -10.33 8.44
C GLU A 338 4.54 -10.09 6.92
N GLU A 339 3.47 -10.34 6.16
CA GLU A 339 3.41 -10.10 4.71
C GLU A 339 3.58 -8.62 4.36
N GLU A 340 2.92 -7.72 5.10
CA GLU A 340 3.06 -6.28 4.93
C GLU A 340 4.44 -5.77 5.39
N GLY A 341 4.96 -6.30 6.49
CA GLY A 341 6.30 -5.99 6.99
C GLY A 341 7.42 -6.38 6.02
N GLY A 342 7.29 -7.51 5.31
CA GLY A 342 8.20 -7.88 4.24
C GLY A 342 8.18 -6.91 3.06
N THR A 343 7.04 -6.26 2.80
CA THR A 343 6.89 -5.24 1.75
C THR A 343 7.49 -3.89 2.20
N LEU A 344 7.29 -3.52 3.46
CA LEU A 344 7.84 -2.29 4.07
C LEU A 344 9.35 -2.38 4.34
N ALA A 345 9.88 -3.57 4.63
CA ALA A 345 11.32 -3.83 4.80
C ALA A 345 12.11 -3.48 3.52
N ILE A 346 11.55 -3.72 2.34
CA ILE A 346 12.17 -3.34 1.06
C ILE A 346 12.28 -1.80 0.92
N GLY A 347 11.29 -1.05 1.43
CA GLY A 347 11.31 0.41 1.45
C GLY A 347 12.25 1.00 2.51
N THR A 348 12.29 0.40 3.71
CA THR A 348 13.15 0.83 4.83
C THR A 348 14.61 0.43 4.65
N ILE A 349 14.93 -0.68 3.97
CA ILE A 349 16.31 -0.99 3.55
C ILE A 349 16.86 0.13 2.66
N GLY A 350 16.03 0.70 1.77
CA GLY A 350 16.39 1.87 0.97
C GLY A 350 16.69 3.12 1.81
N ALA A 351 15.95 3.33 2.90
CA ALA A 351 16.14 4.45 3.84
C ALA A 351 17.28 4.23 4.85
N ALA A 352 17.49 2.99 5.31
CA ALA A 352 18.51 2.60 6.27
C ALA A 352 19.91 2.53 5.65
N MET A 353 20.02 2.14 4.37
CA MET A 353 21.28 2.29 3.64
C MET A 353 21.75 3.76 3.66
N ALA A 354 20.83 4.73 3.52
CA ALA A 354 21.16 6.15 3.60
C ALA A 354 21.63 6.65 5.00
N LEU A 355 21.51 5.83 6.06
CA LEU A 355 21.92 6.15 7.43
C LEU A 355 23.29 5.55 7.83
N ILE A 356 23.87 4.66 7.03
CA ILE A 356 25.18 4.05 7.31
C ILE A 356 26.30 5.07 7.02
N PRO A 357 27.22 5.37 7.95
CA PRO A 357 28.27 6.38 7.76
C PRO A 357 29.19 6.12 6.56
N SER A 358 29.61 4.87 6.34
CA SER A 358 30.46 4.48 5.21
C SER A 358 29.72 4.49 3.87
N PHE A 359 28.42 4.19 3.87
CA PHE A 359 27.57 4.39 2.70
C PHE A 359 27.35 5.89 2.46
N ARG A 360 27.13 6.70 3.51
CA ARG A 360 27.07 8.17 3.41
C ARG A 360 28.37 8.73 2.87
N GLU A 361 29.54 8.30 3.34
CA GLU A 361 30.84 8.77 2.80
C GLU A 361 31.06 8.36 1.35
N ALA A 362 30.72 7.12 0.99
CA ALA A 362 30.79 6.66 -0.40
C ALA A 362 29.80 7.43 -1.30
N VAL A 363 28.59 7.70 -0.81
CA VAL A 363 27.53 8.41 -1.53
C VAL A 363 27.75 9.93 -1.54
N THR A 364 28.29 10.55 -0.49
CA THR A 364 28.62 11.98 -0.40
C THR A 364 29.82 12.32 -1.26
N SER A 365 30.81 11.43 -1.32
CA SER A 365 31.96 11.49 -2.23
C SER A 365 31.52 11.41 -3.70
N TYR A 366 30.59 10.51 -4.03
CA TYR A 366 30.18 10.28 -5.42
C TYR A 366 29.04 11.18 -5.91
N LEU A 367 28.12 11.63 -5.04
CA LEU A 367 26.97 12.48 -5.38
C LEU A 367 27.18 13.99 -5.05
N GLY A 368 28.31 14.36 -4.45
CA GLY A 368 28.69 15.75 -4.19
C GLY A 368 27.78 16.47 -3.20
N ILE A 369 27.42 15.83 -2.08
CA ILE A 369 26.49 16.36 -1.07
C ILE A 369 27.07 17.57 -0.30
N SER A 370 28.41 17.67 -0.23
CA SER A 370 29.13 18.83 0.33
C SER A 370 29.14 20.05 -0.60
N ALA A 371 28.64 19.92 -1.84
CA ALA A 371 28.40 21.05 -2.72
C ALA A 371 27.05 21.72 -2.40
N PRO A 372 26.88 23.03 -2.68
CA PRO A 372 25.61 23.71 -2.51
C PRO A 372 24.46 22.95 -3.20
N GLY A 373 23.39 22.65 -2.45
CA GLY A 373 22.21 21.94 -2.97
C GLY A 373 22.20 20.40 -2.78
N GLY A 374 23.13 19.82 -2.03
CA GLY A 374 23.23 18.36 -1.83
C GLY A 374 21.96 17.65 -1.35
N ILE A 375 21.20 18.23 -0.42
CA ILE A 375 19.95 17.61 0.08
C ILE A 375 18.85 17.57 -0.98
N TRP A 376 18.76 18.61 -1.83
CA TRP A 376 17.82 18.68 -2.95
C TRP A 376 18.17 17.65 -4.02
N ARG A 377 19.45 17.34 -4.23
CA ARG A 377 19.87 16.26 -5.13
C ARG A 377 19.41 14.89 -4.62
N ILE A 378 19.51 14.63 -3.33
CA ILE A 378 19.04 13.36 -2.74
C ILE A 378 17.53 13.23 -2.90
N LEU A 379 16.77 14.29 -2.56
CA LEU A 379 15.32 14.30 -2.74
C LEU A 379 14.93 14.15 -4.22
N ALA A 380 15.65 14.80 -5.14
CA ALA A 380 15.45 14.65 -6.57
C ALA A 380 15.75 13.24 -7.06
N ILE A 381 16.82 12.59 -6.58
CA ILE A 381 17.15 11.20 -6.91
C ILE A 381 16.08 10.26 -6.36
N PHE A 382 15.64 10.45 -5.11
CA PHE A 382 14.59 9.64 -4.51
C PHE A 382 13.27 9.77 -5.27
N PHE A 383 12.88 11.00 -5.61
CA PHE A 383 11.70 11.26 -6.42
C PHE A 383 11.84 10.67 -7.83
N ALA A 384 13.02 10.76 -8.45
CA ALA A 384 13.32 10.16 -9.75
C ALA A 384 13.24 8.63 -9.70
N LEU A 385 13.64 7.98 -8.60
CA LEU A 385 13.51 6.53 -8.42
C LEU A 385 12.05 6.11 -8.27
N LEU A 386 11.25 6.83 -7.48
CA LEU A 386 9.81 6.59 -7.35
C LEU A 386 9.03 6.87 -8.65
N SER A 387 9.58 7.75 -9.47
CA SER A 387 9.03 8.20 -10.75
C SER A 387 9.76 7.62 -11.95
N ILE A 388 10.55 6.54 -11.76
CA ILE A 388 11.50 6.07 -12.78
C ILE A 388 10.82 5.76 -14.12
N LYS A 389 9.56 5.30 -14.10
CA LYS A 389 8.77 5.01 -15.31
C LYS A 389 8.44 6.26 -16.13
N SER A 390 8.32 7.42 -15.48
CA SER A 390 7.96 8.70 -16.10
C SER A 390 9.17 9.54 -16.48
N LEU A 391 10.39 9.08 -16.18
CA LEU A 391 11.60 9.77 -16.62
C LEU A 391 11.71 9.76 -18.16
N PRO A 392 12.31 10.81 -18.75
CA PRO A 392 12.54 10.88 -20.19
C PRO A 392 13.19 9.60 -20.73
N PHE A 393 12.78 9.17 -21.92
CA PHE A 393 13.26 7.97 -22.62
C PHE A 393 13.01 6.61 -21.95
N VAL A 394 12.57 6.53 -20.69
CA VAL A 394 12.32 5.24 -20.03
C VAL A 394 11.18 4.48 -20.70
N TRP A 395 10.11 5.16 -21.12
CA TRP A 395 9.05 4.55 -21.92
C TRP A 395 9.59 3.94 -23.22
N HIS A 396 10.38 4.71 -23.98
CA HIS A 396 11.01 4.26 -25.23
C HIS A 396 11.85 3.00 -25.00
N PHE A 397 12.71 3.02 -23.97
CA PHE A 397 13.53 1.87 -23.60
C PHE A 397 12.65 0.64 -23.29
N ARG A 398 11.58 0.80 -22.51
CA ARG A 398 10.68 -0.32 -22.17
C ARG A 398 10.01 -0.92 -23.40
N VAL A 399 9.58 -0.10 -24.35
CA VAL A 399 8.97 -0.53 -25.63
C VAL A 399 10.02 -1.22 -26.51
N PHE A 400 11.13 -0.55 -26.81
CA PHE A 400 12.17 -1.07 -27.70
C PHE A 400 12.87 -2.31 -27.15
N LYS A 401 13.11 -2.38 -25.83
CA LYS A 401 13.66 -3.58 -25.21
C LYS A 401 12.82 -4.81 -25.52
N ASN A 402 11.49 -4.70 -25.41
CA ASN A 402 10.60 -5.82 -25.69
C ASN A 402 10.55 -6.16 -27.19
N LEU A 403 10.51 -5.16 -28.08
CA LEU A 403 10.58 -5.41 -29.53
C LEU A 403 11.89 -6.10 -29.91
N ILE A 404 13.03 -5.52 -29.54
CA ILE A 404 14.36 -6.05 -29.85
C ILE A 404 14.52 -7.45 -29.28
N TRP A 405 14.08 -7.70 -28.05
CA TRP A 405 14.12 -9.03 -27.46
C TRP A 405 13.38 -10.06 -28.31
N GLN A 406 12.14 -9.78 -28.72
CA GLN A 406 11.38 -10.70 -29.53
C GLN A 406 12.02 -10.89 -30.91
N PHE A 407 12.34 -9.80 -31.61
CA PHE A 407 12.89 -9.87 -32.97
C PHE A 407 14.28 -10.51 -33.03
N LYS A 408 15.17 -10.24 -32.07
CA LYS A 408 16.58 -10.66 -32.15
C LYS A 408 16.93 -11.83 -31.24
N PHE A 409 16.39 -11.86 -30.02
CA PHE A 409 16.94 -12.74 -28.98
C PHE A 409 16.04 -13.92 -28.61
N GLN A 410 14.72 -13.87 -28.84
CA GLN A 410 13.82 -15.00 -28.55
C GLN A 410 14.05 -16.13 -29.58
N PRO A 411 14.62 -17.29 -29.19
CA PRO A 411 14.96 -18.34 -30.15
C PRO A 411 13.80 -19.29 -30.44
N ILE A 412 12.77 -19.32 -29.59
CA ILE A 412 11.70 -20.32 -29.65
C ILE A 412 10.66 -19.93 -30.70
N PRO A 413 10.43 -20.73 -31.75
CA PRO A 413 9.39 -20.47 -32.74
C PRO A 413 7.99 -20.74 -32.18
N LEU A 414 7.01 -19.93 -32.58
CA LEU A 414 5.60 -20.16 -32.24
C LEU A 414 5.00 -21.28 -33.10
N ALA A 415 4.16 -22.12 -32.49
CA ALA A 415 3.31 -23.10 -33.18
C ALA A 415 1.88 -22.56 -33.37
N LYS A 416 1.09 -23.17 -34.28
CA LYS A 416 -0.29 -22.75 -34.62
C LYS A 416 -1.22 -22.59 -33.42
N SER A 417 -1.11 -23.47 -32.41
CA SER A 417 -1.88 -23.39 -31.16
C SER A 417 -1.67 -22.09 -30.37
N HIS A 418 -0.59 -21.35 -30.64
CA HIS A 418 -0.24 -20.12 -29.95
C HIS A 418 -0.88 -18.85 -30.55
N LEU A 419 -1.59 -18.93 -31.69
CA LEU A 419 -2.14 -17.76 -32.39
C LEU A 419 -2.94 -16.80 -31.48
N PHE A 420 -3.73 -17.35 -30.56
CA PHE A 420 -4.55 -16.59 -29.61
C PHE A 420 -4.00 -16.60 -28.17
N THR A 421 -2.79 -17.13 -27.96
CA THR A 421 -2.18 -17.27 -26.63
C THR A 421 -1.65 -15.91 -26.15
N PRO A 422 -1.93 -15.48 -24.90
CA PRO A 422 -1.51 -14.18 -24.42
C PRO A 422 -0.03 -14.13 -24.06
N VAL A 423 0.57 -12.93 -24.21
CA VAL A 423 1.79 -12.53 -23.52
C VAL A 423 1.41 -11.81 -22.24
N ILE A 424 2.23 -11.99 -21.19
CA ILE A 424 2.06 -11.34 -19.90
C ILE A 424 3.27 -10.46 -19.65
N THR A 425 3.02 -9.17 -19.44
CA THR A 425 4.03 -8.22 -18.93
C THR A 425 3.66 -7.77 -17.52
N THR A 426 4.64 -7.34 -16.73
CA THR A 426 4.43 -6.87 -15.35
C THR A 426 4.83 -5.42 -15.23
N SER A 427 4.07 -4.65 -14.47
CA SER A 427 4.38 -3.26 -14.16
C SER A 427 3.87 -2.89 -12.77
N HIS A 428 4.03 -1.62 -12.40
CA HIS A 428 3.52 -1.03 -11.17
C HIS A 428 3.10 0.42 -11.44
N ASN A 429 2.24 0.96 -10.58
CA ASN A 429 1.82 2.36 -10.66
C ASN A 429 2.87 3.27 -10.01
N SER A 430 3.66 3.98 -10.81
CA SER A 430 4.63 4.95 -10.28
C SER A 430 3.90 6.14 -9.66
N ILE A 431 4.51 6.82 -8.69
CA ILE A 431 3.87 7.97 -8.02
C ILE A 431 3.58 9.10 -9.03
N SER A 432 4.51 9.34 -9.95
CA SER A 432 4.35 10.28 -11.08
C SER A 432 3.30 9.88 -12.12
N GLU A 433 2.73 8.68 -12.02
CA GLU A 433 1.63 8.23 -12.87
C GLU A 433 0.26 8.40 -12.19
N CYS A 434 0.23 8.89 -10.95
CA CYS A 434 -1.00 9.13 -10.22
C CYS A 434 -1.64 10.46 -10.62
N ASP A 435 -2.97 10.51 -10.62
CA ASP A 435 -3.75 11.75 -10.75
C ASP A 435 -3.98 12.44 -9.40
N TYR A 436 -4.81 13.49 -9.39
CA TYR A 436 -5.18 14.24 -8.20
C TYR A 436 -5.95 13.42 -7.15
N ASN A 437 -6.51 12.26 -7.53
CA ASN A 437 -7.17 11.33 -6.62
C ASN A 437 -6.19 10.29 -6.04
N PHE A 438 -4.89 10.42 -6.30
CA PHE A 438 -3.86 9.49 -5.83
C PHE A 438 -4.02 8.05 -6.36
N HIS A 439 -4.60 7.86 -7.53
CA HIS A 439 -4.62 6.57 -8.22
C HIS A 439 -4.04 6.71 -9.62
N LYS A 440 -3.71 5.59 -10.27
CA LYS A 440 -3.15 5.62 -11.64
C LYS A 440 -4.05 6.46 -12.56
N SER A 441 -3.50 7.54 -13.10
CA SER A 441 -4.21 8.42 -14.03
C SER A 441 -4.62 7.65 -15.28
N ASN A 442 -5.85 7.85 -15.74
CA ASN A 442 -6.43 7.19 -16.91
C ASN A 442 -5.52 7.27 -18.15
N SER A 443 -4.81 8.39 -18.34
CA SER A 443 -3.90 8.59 -19.47
C SER A 443 -2.65 7.70 -19.43
N THR A 444 -2.19 7.34 -18.23
CA THR A 444 -0.93 6.61 -18.05
C THR A 444 -1.07 5.09 -18.23
N TYR A 445 -2.29 4.57 -18.39
CA TYR A 445 -2.53 3.16 -18.72
C TYR A 445 -1.94 2.80 -20.09
N PHE A 446 -2.02 3.71 -21.05
CA PHE A 446 -1.56 3.48 -22.42
C PHE A 446 -0.06 3.22 -22.51
N ALA A 447 0.75 3.84 -21.64
CA ALA A 447 2.19 3.60 -21.56
C ALA A 447 2.53 2.13 -21.22
N ASP A 448 1.77 1.50 -20.33
CA ASP A 448 1.96 0.08 -19.97
C ASP A 448 1.36 -0.86 -21.04
N LEU A 449 0.26 -0.45 -21.67
CA LEU A 449 -0.35 -1.17 -22.78
C LEU A 449 0.58 -1.20 -24.00
N ASP A 450 1.27 -0.10 -24.34
CA ASP A 450 2.24 -0.05 -25.44
C ASP A 450 3.36 -1.07 -25.25
N VAL A 451 3.92 -1.16 -24.05
CA VAL A 451 4.98 -2.12 -23.73
C VAL A 451 4.50 -3.56 -23.92
N SER A 452 3.27 -3.87 -23.48
CA SER A 452 2.69 -5.20 -23.63
C SER A 452 2.36 -5.52 -25.09
N ARG A 453 1.80 -4.56 -25.83
CA ARG A 453 1.50 -4.71 -27.26
C ARG A 453 2.78 -4.87 -28.08
N ALA A 454 3.83 -4.11 -27.80
CA ALA A 454 5.14 -4.25 -28.41
C ALA A 454 5.76 -5.65 -28.19
N ALA A 455 5.64 -6.19 -26.98
CA ALA A 455 6.07 -7.57 -26.70
C ALA A 455 5.25 -8.59 -27.51
N PHE A 456 3.93 -8.42 -27.60
CA PHE A 456 3.06 -9.34 -28.32
C PHE A 456 3.23 -9.26 -29.85
N THR A 457 3.23 -8.06 -30.43
CA THR A 457 3.40 -7.86 -31.89
C THR A 457 4.78 -8.31 -32.35
N GLY A 458 5.83 -8.04 -31.56
CA GLY A 458 7.17 -8.56 -31.83
C GLY A 458 7.20 -10.08 -31.84
N ALA A 459 6.55 -10.75 -30.89
CA ALA A 459 6.48 -12.21 -30.85
C ALA A 459 5.68 -12.79 -32.03
N LEU A 460 4.51 -12.20 -32.34
CA LEU A 460 3.58 -12.72 -33.34
C LEU A 460 4.09 -12.49 -34.78
N PHE A 461 4.67 -11.31 -35.07
CA PHE A 461 5.00 -10.90 -36.44
C PHE A 461 6.49 -11.00 -36.79
N LYS A 462 7.36 -11.45 -35.87
CA LYS A 462 8.79 -11.64 -36.15
C LYS A 462 9.03 -12.43 -37.43
N LYS A 463 8.40 -13.60 -37.54
CA LYS A 463 8.64 -14.54 -38.64
C LYS A 463 8.09 -14.02 -39.97
N SER A 464 6.89 -13.45 -39.97
CA SER A 464 6.29 -12.88 -41.17
C SER A 464 7.05 -11.68 -41.70
N LEU A 465 7.43 -10.74 -40.82
CA LEU A 465 8.21 -9.56 -41.22
C LEU A 465 9.62 -9.94 -41.68
N ALA A 466 10.25 -10.95 -41.08
CA ALA A 466 11.53 -11.47 -41.55
C ALA A 466 11.42 -12.02 -42.98
N ARG A 467 10.40 -12.86 -43.26
CA ARG A 467 10.14 -13.41 -44.60
C ARG A 467 9.80 -12.34 -45.63
N LEU A 468 8.95 -11.38 -45.26
CA LEU A 468 8.57 -10.26 -46.13
C LEU A 468 9.80 -9.41 -46.50
N ASN A 469 10.65 -9.10 -45.54
CA ASN A 469 11.87 -8.33 -45.78
C ASN A 469 12.98 -9.15 -46.47
N SER A 470 12.91 -10.48 -46.46
CA SER A 470 13.81 -11.37 -47.21
C SER A 470 13.33 -11.68 -48.64
N GLY A 471 12.23 -11.06 -49.09
CA GLY A 471 11.74 -11.20 -50.48
C GLY A 471 10.63 -12.21 -50.71
N ASP A 472 9.93 -12.69 -49.69
CA ASP A 472 8.75 -13.57 -49.86
C ASP A 472 7.55 -12.80 -50.43
N LEU A 473 7.31 -12.96 -51.75
CA LEU A 473 6.26 -12.28 -52.50
C LEU A 473 4.90 -13.01 -52.57
N THR A 474 4.76 -14.17 -51.91
CA THR A 474 3.60 -15.06 -52.08
C THR A 474 2.27 -14.44 -51.66
N GLY A 475 1.31 -14.30 -52.57
CA GLY A 475 -0.01 -13.74 -52.26
C GLY A 475 -0.02 -12.25 -51.91
N LEU A 476 1.06 -11.51 -52.19
CA LEU A 476 1.06 -10.04 -52.14
C LEU A 476 0.36 -9.44 -53.37
N PRO A 477 -0.32 -8.29 -53.24
CA PRO A 477 -0.76 -7.48 -54.37
C PRO A 477 0.42 -7.09 -55.28
N GLU A 478 0.20 -6.95 -56.59
CA GLU A 478 1.26 -6.59 -57.55
C GLU A 478 1.98 -5.29 -57.18
N GLU A 479 1.23 -4.28 -56.75
CA GLU A 479 1.77 -3.00 -56.26
C GLU A 479 2.71 -3.17 -55.05
N ALA A 480 2.39 -4.11 -54.16
CA ALA A 480 3.23 -4.41 -53.02
C ALA A 480 4.53 -5.10 -53.44
N LYS A 481 4.54 -5.87 -54.54
CA LYS A 481 5.76 -6.52 -55.04
C LYS A 481 6.75 -5.52 -55.63
N THR A 482 6.27 -4.49 -56.31
CA THR A 482 7.11 -3.47 -56.98
C THR A 482 7.56 -2.33 -56.05
N THR A 483 6.82 -2.06 -54.98
CA THR A 483 7.14 -0.98 -54.03
C THR A 483 8.47 -1.22 -53.30
N LYS A 484 9.40 -0.26 -53.35
CA LYS A 484 10.66 -0.28 -52.58
C LYS A 484 10.49 0.43 -51.22
N ALA A 485 9.96 -0.29 -50.24
CA ALA A 485 9.84 0.19 -48.86
C ALA A 485 9.89 -0.97 -47.87
N SER A 486 10.23 -0.67 -46.61
CA SER A 486 10.22 -1.65 -45.51
C SER A 486 8.80 -1.90 -44.99
N TYR A 487 8.56 -3.11 -44.50
CA TYR A 487 7.32 -3.45 -43.82
C TYR A 487 7.36 -3.03 -42.36
N TYR A 488 6.28 -2.42 -41.88
CA TYR A 488 6.12 -2.03 -40.48
C TYR A 488 4.68 -2.24 -40.01
N VAL A 489 4.49 -2.31 -38.70
CA VAL A 489 3.20 -2.45 -38.05
C VAL A 489 2.89 -1.14 -37.34
N ALA A 490 1.77 -0.49 -37.70
CA ALA A 490 1.36 0.80 -37.17
C ALA A 490 0.10 0.67 -36.32
N LEU A 491 0.07 1.37 -35.20
CA LEU A 491 -1.12 1.49 -34.36
C LEU A 491 -2.08 2.51 -35.00
N GLY A 492 -3.32 2.10 -35.27
CA GLY A 492 -4.34 2.96 -35.88
C GLY A 492 -5.40 3.49 -34.90
N GLY A 493 -5.50 2.91 -33.71
CA GLY A 493 -6.44 3.37 -32.70
C GLY A 493 -6.45 2.48 -31.46
N VAL A 494 -6.79 3.07 -30.32
CA VAL A 494 -6.90 2.39 -29.02
C VAL A 494 -8.16 2.82 -28.29
N GLY A 495 -8.77 1.88 -27.58
CA GLY A 495 -9.85 2.13 -26.63
C GLY A 495 -9.51 1.49 -25.29
N CYS A 496 -9.92 2.11 -24.19
CA CYS A 496 -9.72 1.56 -22.85
C CYS A 496 -10.96 1.80 -21.99
N VAL A 497 -11.41 0.75 -21.32
CA VAL A 497 -12.49 0.77 -20.34
C VAL A 497 -11.89 0.50 -18.97
N PHE A 498 -12.03 1.49 -18.07
CA PHE A 498 -11.56 1.43 -16.70
C PHE A 498 -12.64 0.83 -15.81
N ARG A 499 -12.24 -0.06 -14.89
CA ARG A 499 -13.15 -0.75 -13.97
C ARG A 499 -12.82 -0.51 -12.51
N LYS A 500 -11.54 -0.52 -12.17
CA LYS A 500 -11.08 -0.33 -10.80
C LYS A 500 -9.76 0.43 -10.78
N GLU A 501 -9.63 1.31 -9.79
CA GLU A 501 -8.42 2.08 -9.55
C GLU A 501 -7.21 1.20 -9.19
N ILE A 502 -6.03 1.67 -9.56
CA ILE A 502 -4.75 1.07 -9.19
C ILE A 502 -4.06 2.05 -8.23
N PRO A 503 -3.88 1.68 -6.94
CA PRO A 503 -3.27 2.58 -5.96
C PRO A 503 -1.78 2.80 -6.23
N PRO A 504 -1.15 3.81 -5.59
CA PRO A 504 0.25 4.12 -5.77
C PRO A 504 1.11 2.89 -5.44
N LEU A 505 2.17 2.68 -6.22
CA LEU A 505 3.15 1.58 -6.09
C LEU A 505 2.58 0.16 -6.26
N ALA A 506 1.25 0.01 -6.46
CA ALA A 506 0.63 -1.28 -6.65
C ALA A 506 1.13 -1.96 -7.93
N LYS A 507 1.46 -3.25 -7.81
CA LYS A 507 1.95 -4.07 -8.93
C LYS A 507 0.79 -4.74 -9.66
N PHE A 508 0.88 -4.77 -10.98
CA PHE A 508 -0.13 -5.37 -11.85
C PHE A 508 0.50 -6.11 -13.03
N GLU A 509 -0.33 -6.88 -13.73
CA GLU A 509 0.03 -7.59 -14.94
C GLU A 509 -0.81 -7.09 -16.12
N VAL A 510 -0.21 -7.06 -17.31
CA VAL A 510 -0.90 -6.77 -18.56
C VAL A 510 -0.88 -8.03 -19.43
N TRP A 511 -2.07 -8.54 -19.73
CA TRP A 511 -2.28 -9.74 -20.53
C TRP A 511 -2.76 -9.34 -21.91
N THR A 512 -1.92 -9.47 -22.93
CA THR A 512 -2.22 -9.05 -24.30
C THR A 512 -2.28 -10.27 -25.23
N ARG A 513 -3.33 -10.35 -26.05
CA ARG A 513 -3.49 -11.40 -27.08
C ARG A 513 -4.18 -10.86 -28.34
N LEU A 514 -4.09 -11.64 -29.41
CA LEU A 514 -4.91 -11.45 -30.61
C LEU A 514 -6.39 -11.62 -30.24
N LEU A 515 -7.21 -10.64 -30.62
CA LEU A 515 -8.66 -10.70 -30.54
C LEU A 515 -9.23 -11.22 -31.85
N SER A 516 -8.93 -10.54 -32.97
CA SER A 516 -9.40 -10.86 -34.32
C SER A 516 -8.62 -10.07 -35.38
N TRP A 517 -9.02 -10.21 -36.65
CA TRP A 517 -8.60 -9.40 -37.78
C TRP A 517 -9.68 -9.38 -38.88
N ASP A 518 -9.68 -8.32 -39.68
CA ASP A 518 -10.48 -8.15 -40.90
C ASP A 518 -9.57 -8.01 -42.14
N GLU A 519 -10.04 -7.39 -43.23
CA GLU A 519 -9.25 -7.13 -44.43
C GLU A 519 -8.08 -6.14 -44.24
N LYS A 520 -8.12 -5.26 -43.24
CA LYS A 520 -7.20 -4.14 -43.03
C LYS A 520 -6.52 -4.15 -41.66
N TRP A 521 -7.27 -4.43 -40.61
CA TRP A 521 -6.90 -4.27 -39.22
C TRP A 521 -6.69 -5.61 -38.50
N ILE A 522 -5.69 -5.60 -37.63
CA ILE A 522 -5.45 -6.60 -36.59
C ILE A 522 -5.92 -6.01 -35.26
N TYR A 523 -6.81 -6.69 -34.57
CA TYR A 523 -7.34 -6.27 -33.28
C TYR A 523 -6.66 -7.05 -32.15
N LEU A 524 -6.08 -6.33 -31.21
CA LEU A 524 -5.51 -6.88 -29.98
C LEU A 524 -6.40 -6.52 -28.80
N VAL A 525 -6.54 -7.45 -27.85
CA VAL A 525 -7.17 -7.19 -26.56
C VAL A 525 -6.14 -7.30 -25.44
N SER A 526 -6.17 -6.35 -24.52
CA SER A 526 -5.29 -6.29 -23.36
C SER A 526 -6.10 -6.14 -22.07
N HIS A 527 -5.78 -6.93 -21.05
CA HIS A 527 -6.37 -6.79 -19.72
C HIS A 527 -5.30 -6.42 -18.71
N ILE A 528 -5.53 -5.35 -17.95
CA ILE A 528 -4.70 -4.98 -16.81
C ILE A 528 -5.35 -5.59 -15.57
N VAL A 529 -4.61 -6.44 -14.87
CA VAL A 529 -5.14 -7.27 -13.77
C VAL A 529 -4.26 -7.19 -12.53
N LYS A 530 -4.84 -7.45 -11.36
CA LYS A 530 -4.07 -7.61 -10.12
C LYS A 530 -2.98 -8.66 -10.31
N ARG A 531 -1.74 -8.34 -9.91
CA ARG A 531 -0.60 -9.25 -10.06
C ARG A 531 -0.88 -10.58 -9.36
N GLY A 532 -0.64 -11.69 -10.06
CA GLY A 532 -0.90 -13.03 -9.54
C GLY A 532 -2.37 -13.44 -9.45
N ALA A 533 -3.32 -12.65 -9.99
CA ALA A 533 -4.74 -13.01 -10.00
C ALA A 533 -5.03 -14.32 -10.75
N LYS A 534 -4.26 -14.60 -11.80
CA LYS A 534 -4.30 -15.88 -12.53
C LYS A 534 -2.89 -16.39 -12.74
N LYS A 535 -2.61 -17.63 -12.33
CA LYS A 535 -1.35 -18.31 -12.66
C LYS A 535 -1.55 -19.13 -13.95
N PRO A 536 -0.81 -18.85 -15.04
CA PRO A 536 -0.76 -19.71 -16.21
C PRO A 536 -0.40 -21.15 -15.83
N SER A 537 -1.06 -22.11 -16.47
CA SER A 537 -0.70 -23.53 -16.36
C SER A 537 0.62 -23.85 -17.05
N ASN A 538 0.98 -23.06 -18.06
CA ASN A 538 2.18 -23.25 -18.87
C ASN A 538 2.72 -21.89 -19.34
N TYR A 539 4.04 -21.71 -19.27
CA TYR A 539 4.80 -20.60 -19.82
C TYR A 539 5.63 -21.10 -21.02
N PHE A 540 5.10 -20.97 -22.24
CA PHE A 540 5.75 -21.48 -23.46
C PHE A 540 7.18 -20.93 -23.66
N PHE A 541 7.33 -19.59 -23.64
CA PHE A 541 8.63 -18.95 -23.78
C PHE A 541 9.54 -19.06 -22.56
N GLN A 542 9.00 -19.47 -21.40
CA GLN A 542 9.75 -19.56 -20.14
C GLN A 542 9.47 -20.89 -19.44
N SER A 543 9.76 -22.00 -20.13
CA SER A 543 9.44 -23.35 -19.66
C SER A 543 10.02 -23.67 -18.27
N TRP A 544 11.15 -23.06 -17.89
CA TRP A 544 11.75 -23.16 -16.55
C TRP A 544 10.87 -22.61 -15.41
N ARG A 545 9.81 -21.86 -15.74
CA ARG A 545 8.80 -21.39 -14.77
C ARG A 545 7.70 -22.42 -14.52
N ASN A 546 7.59 -23.45 -15.36
CA ASN A 546 6.63 -24.54 -15.19
C ASN A 546 7.14 -25.47 -14.06
N GLY A 547 6.31 -25.73 -13.04
CA GLY A 547 6.63 -26.68 -11.96
C GLY A 547 6.76 -26.11 -10.53
N LYS A 548 6.61 -24.79 -10.32
CA LYS A 548 6.77 -24.15 -8.99
C LYS A 548 5.47 -23.76 -8.25
N GLY A 549 4.35 -24.47 -8.43
CA GLY A 549 3.15 -24.16 -7.62
C GLY A 549 1.98 -25.12 -7.77
N GLY A 550 1.47 -25.59 -6.63
CA GLY A 550 0.27 -26.41 -6.55
C GLY A 550 -0.97 -25.72 -7.13
N LYS A 551 -1.80 -26.49 -7.83
CA LYS A 551 -3.11 -26.08 -8.35
C LYS A 551 -4.04 -25.73 -7.18
N LYS A 552 -4.37 -24.45 -6.98
CA LYS A 552 -5.63 -24.07 -6.32
C LYS A 552 -6.62 -23.66 -7.41
N PRO A 553 -7.72 -24.40 -7.63
CA PRO A 553 -8.76 -23.96 -8.55
C PRO A 553 -9.48 -22.75 -7.94
N MET A 554 -9.59 -21.67 -8.71
CA MET A 554 -10.40 -20.50 -8.37
C MET A 554 -11.85 -20.81 -8.77
N LYS A 555 -12.83 -20.48 -7.91
CA LYS A 555 -14.26 -20.61 -8.23
C LYS A 555 -14.57 -19.75 -9.47
N GLU A 556 -15.18 -20.34 -10.49
CA GLU A 556 -15.37 -19.68 -11.79
C GLU A 556 -16.50 -18.65 -11.78
N GLY A 557 -16.30 -17.54 -12.51
CA GLY A 557 -17.34 -16.56 -12.85
C GLY A 557 -17.07 -15.17 -12.28
N GLU A 558 -17.37 -14.98 -10.99
CA GLU A 558 -17.36 -13.65 -10.36
C GLU A 558 -15.96 -13.11 -10.03
N ASP A 559 -15.05 -13.97 -9.55
CA ASP A 559 -13.72 -13.54 -9.12
C ASP A 559 -12.82 -13.13 -10.31
N LYS A 560 -13.12 -13.60 -11.53
CA LYS A 560 -12.38 -13.24 -12.76
C LYS A 560 -12.53 -11.75 -13.06
N ILE A 561 -13.77 -11.24 -13.04
CA ILE A 561 -14.06 -9.83 -13.37
C ILE A 561 -13.55 -8.90 -12.27
N LYS A 562 -13.70 -9.27 -10.99
CA LYS A 562 -13.25 -8.47 -9.83
C LYS A 562 -11.74 -8.20 -9.81
N SER A 563 -10.95 -9.01 -10.52
CA SER A 563 -9.49 -8.88 -10.60
C SER A 563 -8.98 -7.96 -11.72
N ILE A 564 -9.86 -7.51 -12.63
CA ILE A 564 -9.51 -6.67 -13.79
C ILE A 564 -9.62 -5.20 -13.41
N TYR A 565 -8.52 -4.46 -13.53
CA TYR A 565 -8.48 -3.00 -13.35
C TYR A 565 -8.98 -2.27 -14.60
N ALA A 566 -8.51 -2.69 -15.78
CA ALA A 566 -8.90 -2.09 -17.05
C ALA A 566 -8.84 -3.10 -18.20
N THR A 567 -9.61 -2.86 -19.25
CA THR A 567 -9.58 -3.63 -20.50
C THR A 567 -9.42 -2.68 -21.68
N SER A 568 -8.48 -2.99 -22.57
CA SER A 568 -8.19 -2.18 -23.75
C SER A 568 -8.26 -3.01 -25.02
N ILE A 569 -8.78 -2.40 -26.08
CA ILE A 569 -8.71 -2.88 -27.46
C ILE A 569 -7.79 -1.96 -28.26
N ALA A 570 -7.05 -2.52 -29.22
CA ALA A 570 -6.19 -1.76 -30.12
C ALA A 570 -6.29 -2.31 -31.54
N LYS A 571 -6.35 -1.42 -32.55
CA LYS A 571 -6.31 -1.79 -33.98
C LYS A 571 -4.95 -1.45 -34.59
N TYR A 572 -4.35 -2.42 -35.26
CA TYR A 572 -3.06 -2.31 -35.93
C TYR A 572 -3.17 -2.59 -37.41
N VAL A 573 -2.40 -1.88 -38.22
CA VAL A 573 -2.30 -2.11 -39.66
C VAL A 573 -0.87 -2.48 -40.03
N VAL A 574 -0.71 -3.39 -40.99
CA VAL A 574 0.62 -3.70 -41.56
C VAL A 574 0.76 -2.91 -42.85
N LYS A 575 1.87 -2.17 -42.98
CA LYS A 575 2.12 -1.31 -44.13
C LYS A 575 3.46 -1.60 -44.78
N LYS A 576 3.53 -1.38 -46.10
CA LYS A 576 4.75 -1.27 -46.89
C LYS A 576 4.79 0.14 -47.49
N GLY A 577 5.54 1.04 -46.86
CA GLY A 577 5.43 2.48 -47.17
C GLY A 577 4.02 3.01 -46.87
N ARG A 578 3.30 3.45 -47.91
CA ARG A 578 1.88 3.89 -47.81
C ARG A 578 0.86 2.77 -48.06
N LEU A 579 1.31 1.63 -48.58
CA LEU A 579 0.44 0.55 -49.02
C LEU A 579 0.06 -0.37 -47.84
N THR A 580 -1.23 -0.72 -47.74
CA THR A 580 -1.75 -1.57 -46.66
C THR A 580 -1.70 -3.03 -47.06
N ILE A 581 -1.16 -3.88 -46.17
CA ILE A 581 -1.05 -5.32 -46.38
C ILE A 581 -2.10 -6.03 -45.52
N ALA A 582 -2.92 -6.87 -46.14
CA ALA A 582 -3.99 -7.57 -45.45
C ALA A 582 -3.44 -8.44 -44.29
N PRO A 583 -4.06 -8.42 -43.11
CA PRO A 583 -3.63 -9.21 -41.95
C PRO A 583 -3.42 -10.70 -42.23
N GLU A 584 -4.28 -11.31 -43.04
CA GLU A 584 -4.22 -12.74 -43.33
C GLU A 584 -2.92 -13.13 -44.06
N ILE A 585 -2.46 -12.29 -45.00
CA ILE A 585 -1.21 -12.45 -45.75
C ILE A 585 -0.01 -12.50 -44.77
N VAL A 586 -0.06 -11.68 -43.73
CA VAL A 586 0.99 -11.56 -42.71
C VAL A 586 0.93 -12.72 -41.73
N LEU A 587 -0.26 -13.09 -41.26
CA LEU A 587 -0.46 -14.20 -40.33
C LEU A 587 -0.11 -15.55 -40.96
N ARG A 588 -0.43 -15.75 -42.25
CA ARG A 588 -0.08 -16.97 -42.98
C ARG A 588 1.43 -17.18 -43.06
N ARG A 589 2.20 -16.11 -43.30
CA ARG A 589 3.68 -16.15 -43.29
C ARG A 589 4.29 -16.40 -41.92
N SER A 590 3.52 -16.24 -40.86
CA SER A 590 3.96 -16.58 -39.50
C SER A 590 3.88 -18.09 -39.24
N ASP A 591 3.32 -18.87 -40.18
CA ASP A 591 3.00 -20.30 -40.06
C ASP A 591 2.07 -20.60 -38.86
N LEU A 592 1.24 -19.62 -38.49
CA LEU A 592 0.30 -19.71 -37.38
C LEU A 592 -1.13 -20.03 -37.82
N LEU A 593 -1.46 -19.78 -39.08
CA LEU A 593 -2.76 -20.15 -39.65
C LEU A 593 -2.73 -21.60 -40.17
N PRO A 594 -3.75 -22.41 -39.88
CA PRO A 594 -3.95 -23.69 -40.55
C PRO A 594 -4.26 -23.48 -42.05
N GLU A 595 -4.15 -24.53 -42.85
CA GLU A 595 -4.51 -24.47 -44.27
C GLU A 595 -6.01 -24.20 -44.42
N ARG A 596 -6.35 -23.31 -45.37
CA ARG A 596 -7.74 -23.00 -45.68
C ARG A 596 -8.30 -24.10 -46.58
N PRO A 597 -9.46 -24.70 -46.27
CA PRO A 597 -10.13 -25.65 -47.16
C PRO A 597 -10.46 -25.02 -48.51
N ALA A 598 -10.31 -25.78 -49.60
CA ALA A 598 -10.46 -25.28 -50.98
C ALA A 598 -11.82 -24.63 -51.30
N ASN A 599 -12.86 -24.94 -50.52
CA ASN A 599 -14.24 -24.50 -50.75
C ASN A 599 -14.63 -23.21 -50.02
N GLN A 600 -13.71 -22.55 -49.30
CA GLN A 600 -14.00 -21.29 -48.61
C GLN A 600 -13.33 -20.09 -49.31
N PRO A 601 -14.10 -19.03 -49.67
CA PRO A 601 -13.50 -17.84 -50.28
C PRO A 601 -12.59 -17.14 -49.27
N ALA A 602 -11.48 -16.58 -49.77
CA ALA A 602 -10.70 -15.62 -49.01
C ALA A 602 -11.53 -14.37 -48.71
N ILE A 603 -11.21 -13.66 -47.63
CA ILE A 603 -11.79 -12.33 -47.39
C ILE A 603 -11.52 -11.50 -48.67
N PRO A 604 -12.55 -10.99 -49.35
CA PRO A 604 -12.35 -10.24 -50.58
C PRO A 604 -11.43 -9.05 -50.31
N THR A 605 -10.27 -9.00 -50.96
CA THR A 605 -9.39 -7.83 -50.95
C THR A 605 -10.09 -6.73 -51.76
N GLN A 606 -10.93 -5.91 -51.13
CA GLN A 606 -11.36 -4.66 -51.75
C GLN A 606 -10.14 -3.74 -51.80
N VAL A 607 -9.51 -3.67 -52.97
CA VAL A 607 -8.43 -2.73 -53.26
C VAL A 607 -9.03 -1.34 -53.17
N SER A 608 -8.67 -0.58 -52.14
CA SER A 608 -9.04 0.83 -52.06
C SER A 608 -8.14 1.61 -53.02
N ASP A 609 -8.58 1.71 -54.28
CA ASP A 609 -8.03 2.63 -55.26
C ASP A 609 -8.35 4.07 -54.82
N THR A 610 -7.44 4.74 -54.11
CA THR A 610 -7.31 6.21 -54.12
C THR A 610 -6.06 6.67 -53.36
N PRO A 611 -5.28 7.62 -53.90
CA PRO A 611 -4.28 8.33 -53.12
C PRO A 611 -5.02 9.22 -52.11
N THR A 612 -4.68 9.10 -50.82
CA THR A 612 -5.15 9.97 -49.72
C THR A 612 -5.11 11.45 -50.14
N PRO A 613 -6.24 12.13 -50.31
CA PRO A 613 -6.29 13.59 -50.27
C PRO A 613 -6.26 14.03 -48.81
N GLU A 614 -5.62 15.16 -48.53
CA GLU A 614 -5.73 15.84 -47.25
C GLU A 614 -7.19 16.17 -46.95
N GLY A 615 -7.67 15.80 -45.76
CA GLY A 615 -8.96 16.23 -45.21
C GLY A 615 -10.19 15.46 -45.74
N GLY A 616 -10.76 14.61 -44.88
CA GLY A 616 -12.10 14.05 -45.05
C GLY A 616 -12.13 12.54 -45.31
N GLU A 617 -12.32 11.74 -44.25
CA GLU A 617 -12.74 10.35 -44.38
C GLU A 617 -14.21 10.31 -44.84
N LYS A 618 -14.51 9.64 -45.95
CA LYS A 618 -15.89 9.37 -46.37
C LYS A 618 -16.51 8.26 -45.51
N PRO A 619 -17.82 8.30 -45.20
CA PRO A 619 -18.48 7.28 -44.38
C PRO A 619 -18.56 5.96 -45.14
N TYR A 620 -18.03 4.89 -44.55
CA TYR A 620 -18.17 3.53 -45.06
C TYR A 620 -19.59 3.02 -44.78
N MET A 621 -20.55 3.36 -45.65
CA MET A 621 -21.92 2.84 -45.61
C MET A 621 -22.05 1.62 -46.53
N SER A 622 -21.65 0.46 -46.02
CA SER A 622 -22.25 -0.84 -46.38
C SER A 622 -22.17 -1.73 -45.13
N SER A 623 -23.30 -1.93 -44.44
CA SER A 623 -23.32 -2.57 -43.12
C SER A 623 -22.74 -3.99 -43.16
N PRO A 624 -21.59 -4.25 -42.51
CA PRO A 624 -20.97 -5.58 -42.39
C PRO A 624 -21.77 -6.53 -41.50
N GLU A 625 -22.79 -6.02 -40.79
CA GLU A 625 -23.69 -6.80 -39.93
C GLU A 625 -24.42 -7.88 -40.71
N ASN A 626 -24.80 -7.58 -41.97
CA ASN A 626 -25.44 -8.56 -42.86
C ASN A 626 -24.48 -9.70 -43.25
N LEU A 627 -23.20 -9.43 -43.46
CA LEU A 627 -22.21 -10.45 -43.84
C LEU A 627 -21.88 -11.37 -42.65
N VAL A 628 -21.72 -10.82 -41.45
CA VAL A 628 -21.47 -11.61 -40.23
C VAL A 628 -22.71 -12.45 -39.87
N ALA A 629 -23.91 -11.87 -39.94
CA ALA A 629 -25.15 -12.60 -39.72
C ALA A 629 -25.39 -13.71 -40.77
N GLN A 630 -25.06 -13.44 -42.04
CA GLN A 630 -25.17 -14.41 -43.14
C GLN A 630 -24.17 -15.56 -43.02
N VAL A 631 -22.91 -15.28 -42.67
CA VAL A 631 -21.86 -16.30 -42.47
C VAL A 631 -22.10 -17.12 -41.19
N MET A 632 -22.55 -16.48 -40.11
CA MET A 632 -22.95 -17.18 -38.88
C MET A 632 -24.24 -17.97 -39.07
N GLY A 633 -25.15 -17.50 -39.94
CA GLY A 633 -26.32 -18.24 -40.41
C GLY A 633 -25.94 -19.48 -41.21
N GLN A 634 -25.02 -19.36 -42.19
CA GLN A 634 -24.49 -20.47 -42.98
C GLN A 634 -23.71 -21.49 -42.14
N LEU A 635 -22.93 -21.05 -41.14
CA LEU A 635 -22.24 -21.92 -40.18
C LEU A 635 -23.23 -22.70 -39.28
N ARG A 636 -24.47 -22.20 -39.11
CA ARG A 636 -25.53 -22.85 -38.34
C ARG A 636 -26.44 -23.74 -39.20
N SER A 637 -26.52 -23.55 -40.53
CA SER A 637 -27.58 -24.14 -41.35
C SER A 637 -27.21 -25.31 -42.27
N GLU A 638 -25.94 -25.69 -42.48
CA GLU A 638 -25.64 -26.80 -43.40
C GLU A 638 -24.61 -27.82 -42.90
N ASN A 639 -25.00 -29.09 -43.07
CA ASN A 639 -24.20 -30.32 -43.10
C ASN A 639 -23.24 -30.35 -44.32
N MET A 640 -22.47 -29.28 -44.56
CA MET A 640 -21.52 -29.19 -45.68
C MET A 640 -20.07 -29.52 -45.24
N PHE A 641 -19.90 -30.47 -44.32
CA PHE A 641 -18.58 -30.87 -43.80
C PHE A 641 -18.50 -32.37 -43.52
N ASP A 642 -18.83 -33.21 -44.51
CA ASP A 642 -18.70 -34.67 -44.43
C ASP A 642 -17.30 -35.20 -44.78
N LYS A 643 -16.26 -34.44 -44.44
CA LYS A 643 -14.90 -34.98 -44.29
C LYS A 643 -14.32 -34.47 -42.98
N LYS A 644 -14.19 -35.38 -42.01
CA LYS A 644 -13.35 -35.17 -40.83
C LYS A 644 -11.93 -34.83 -41.31
N GLU A 645 -11.57 -33.55 -41.27
CA GLU A 645 -10.16 -33.18 -41.17
C GLU A 645 -9.73 -33.50 -39.74
N ASP A 646 -9.16 -34.68 -39.55
CA ASP A 646 -8.58 -35.08 -38.28
C ASP A 646 -7.38 -34.14 -37.98
N ALA A 647 -7.59 -33.18 -37.09
CA ALA A 647 -6.50 -32.36 -36.58
C ALA A 647 -5.48 -33.25 -35.87
N LYS A 648 -4.18 -33.05 -36.16
CA LYS A 648 -3.11 -33.65 -35.36
C LYS A 648 -3.27 -33.21 -33.90
N GLU A 649 -3.04 -34.13 -32.97
CA GLU A 649 -3.22 -33.91 -31.52
C GLU A 649 -2.52 -32.61 -31.07
N GLY A 650 -3.32 -31.59 -30.68
CA GLY A 650 -2.84 -30.28 -30.23
C GLY A 650 -2.82 -29.14 -31.26
N GLU A 651 -3.24 -29.34 -32.52
CA GLU A 651 -3.38 -28.26 -33.52
C GLU A 651 -4.84 -27.79 -33.67
N MET A 652 -5.03 -26.49 -33.92
CA MET A 652 -6.34 -25.87 -34.13
C MET A 652 -6.75 -25.98 -35.60
N THR A 653 -7.96 -26.43 -35.88
CA THR A 653 -8.52 -26.50 -37.25
C THR A 653 -8.81 -25.11 -37.80
N TRP A 654 -8.90 -24.98 -39.13
CA TRP A 654 -9.34 -23.73 -39.77
C TRP A 654 -10.69 -23.26 -39.24
N LYS A 655 -11.63 -24.18 -39.04
CA LYS A 655 -12.96 -23.91 -38.48
C LYS A 655 -12.90 -23.25 -37.10
N GLU A 656 -12.03 -23.74 -36.21
CA GLU A 656 -11.87 -23.18 -34.87
C GLU A 656 -11.19 -21.82 -34.87
N VAL A 657 -10.19 -21.63 -35.73
CA VAL A 657 -9.54 -20.32 -35.92
C VAL A 657 -10.54 -19.30 -36.44
N GLU A 658 -11.31 -19.66 -37.44
CA GLU A 658 -12.31 -18.79 -38.05
C GLU A 658 -13.45 -18.45 -37.09
N ALA A 659 -13.93 -19.43 -36.31
CA ALA A 659 -14.93 -19.17 -35.27
C ALA A 659 -14.43 -18.18 -34.19
N LYS A 660 -13.16 -18.29 -33.78
CA LYS A 660 -12.55 -17.34 -32.84
C LYS A 660 -12.38 -15.96 -33.45
N ARG A 661 -11.96 -15.89 -34.72
CA ARG A 661 -11.84 -14.64 -35.49
C ARG A 661 -13.19 -13.94 -35.56
N LEU A 662 -14.23 -14.60 -36.08
CA LEU A 662 -15.56 -14.01 -36.24
C LEU A 662 -16.14 -13.52 -34.90
N ARG A 663 -16.02 -14.32 -33.82
CA ARG A 663 -16.44 -13.90 -32.47
C ARG A 663 -15.71 -12.63 -32.00
N GLY A 664 -14.39 -12.54 -32.22
CA GLY A 664 -13.63 -11.36 -31.83
C GLY A 664 -13.92 -10.15 -32.73
N LEU A 665 -14.29 -10.39 -33.99
CA LEU A 665 -14.60 -9.36 -34.97
C LEU A 665 -15.91 -8.63 -34.64
N GLU A 666 -16.93 -9.36 -34.18
CA GLU A 666 -18.19 -8.79 -33.68
C GLU A 666 -17.94 -7.70 -32.61
N ILE A 667 -17.03 -7.98 -31.67
CA ILE A 667 -16.63 -7.00 -30.64
C ILE A 667 -15.81 -5.84 -31.24
N ALA A 668 -14.91 -6.15 -32.18
CA ALA A 668 -14.05 -5.16 -32.80
C ALA A 668 -14.81 -4.15 -33.67
N GLN A 669 -15.92 -4.57 -34.29
CA GLN A 669 -16.78 -3.70 -35.11
C GLN A 669 -17.38 -2.56 -34.29
N HIS A 670 -17.79 -2.81 -33.03
CA HIS A 670 -18.26 -1.74 -32.15
C HIS A 670 -17.17 -0.70 -31.86
N PHE A 671 -15.91 -1.14 -31.74
CA PHE A 671 -14.79 -0.22 -31.55
C PHE A 671 -14.48 0.58 -32.83
N ASP A 672 -14.57 -0.06 -34.00
CA ASP A 672 -14.35 0.60 -35.28
C ASP A 672 -15.47 1.62 -35.61
N GLY A 673 -16.70 1.33 -35.20
CA GLY A 673 -17.84 2.25 -35.33
C GLY A 673 -17.64 3.60 -34.64
N LEU A 674 -16.72 3.71 -33.67
CA LEU A 674 -16.37 5.00 -33.05
C LEU A 674 -15.74 6.00 -34.04
N THR A 675 -15.24 5.55 -35.19
CA THR A 675 -14.78 6.47 -36.25
C THR A 675 -15.90 7.38 -36.76
N ALA A 676 -17.17 7.00 -36.62
CA ALA A 676 -18.31 7.87 -36.95
C ALA A 676 -18.33 9.18 -36.12
N LEU A 677 -17.71 9.20 -34.93
CA LEU A 677 -17.63 10.39 -34.08
C LEU A 677 -16.83 11.54 -34.71
N HIS A 678 -16.03 11.29 -35.76
CA HIS A 678 -15.41 12.37 -36.53
C HIS A 678 -16.46 13.31 -37.15
N GLY A 679 -17.65 12.79 -37.49
CA GLY A 679 -18.75 13.58 -38.04
C GLY A 679 -19.49 14.44 -37.01
N GLU A 680 -19.29 14.19 -35.71
CA GLU A 680 -19.90 14.99 -34.63
C GLU A 680 -19.16 16.32 -34.39
N TRP A 681 -17.99 16.51 -34.99
CA TRP A 681 -17.27 17.78 -34.91
C TRP A 681 -17.97 18.85 -35.76
N ASN A 682 -18.49 19.89 -35.11
CA ASN A 682 -19.09 21.03 -35.76
C ASN A 682 -18.37 22.32 -35.38
N ALA A 683 -17.78 23.00 -36.37
CA ALA A 683 -17.04 24.25 -36.16
C ALA A 683 -17.94 25.49 -36.09
N ASP A 684 -19.20 25.38 -36.51
CA ASP A 684 -20.14 26.51 -36.57
C ASP A 684 -20.94 26.69 -35.27
N ASP A 685 -20.75 25.83 -34.28
CA ASP A 685 -21.46 25.91 -33.00
C ASP A 685 -20.94 27.06 -32.13
N ASN A 686 -21.86 27.69 -31.39
CA ASN A 686 -21.49 28.66 -30.37
C ASN A 686 -20.66 27.96 -29.28
N VAL A 687 -19.51 28.54 -28.94
CA VAL A 687 -18.64 28.03 -27.88
C VAL A 687 -19.02 28.62 -26.52
N LEU A 688 -18.86 27.85 -25.45
CA LEU A 688 -19.05 28.33 -24.07
C LEU A 688 -17.90 29.23 -23.60
N GLY A 689 -16.71 29.06 -24.16
CA GLY A 689 -15.51 29.82 -23.82
C GLY A 689 -14.27 29.18 -24.42
N GLU A 690 -13.23 29.99 -24.59
CA GLU A 690 -11.90 29.58 -25.01
C GLU A 690 -10.91 29.85 -23.88
N TYR A 691 -10.14 28.84 -23.48
CA TYR A 691 -9.20 28.92 -22.37
C TYR A 691 -7.84 28.41 -22.84
N GLY A 692 -6.82 29.25 -22.77
CA GLY A 692 -5.44 28.84 -23.00
C GLY A 692 -4.92 27.95 -21.88
N ASP A 693 -4.05 26.99 -22.22
CA ASP A 693 -3.23 26.32 -21.21
C ASP A 693 -2.25 27.35 -20.63
N PHE A 694 -1.96 27.28 -19.33
CA PHE A 694 -1.02 28.19 -18.68
C PHE A 694 0.41 28.08 -19.26
N PHE A 695 0.75 26.93 -19.83
CA PHE A 695 2.08 26.64 -20.37
C PHE A 695 2.17 26.70 -21.89
N TRP A 696 1.12 27.14 -22.60
CA TRP A 696 1.09 27.21 -24.06
C TRP A 696 0.89 28.62 -24.59
#